data_AF-A0A832HIY3-F1
#
_entry.id   AF-A0A832HIY3-F1
#
_cell.length_a   1.000
_cell.length_b   1.000
_cell.length_c   1.000
_cell.angle_alpha   90.00
_cell.angle_beta   90.00
_cell.angle_gamma   90.00
#
_symmetry.space_group_name_H-M   'P 1'
#
loop_
_entity.id
_entity.type
_entity.pdbx_description
1 polymer ?
#
loop_
_entity_poly.entity_id
_entity_poly.type
_entity_poly.pdbx_seq_one_letter_code
_entity_poly.pdbx_strand_id
1 'polypeptide(L)'
;MNNSAARWRSIAFLPVLCFVLLVVRIRAMSNAEVPRPTTNVAEKKPVEAFTTHSPALAASALTDGVFGKGAKFWSSRGFAGVPDHRLYPEWVTVDLGRHYLIHTVRLHPRGDAPNAGRGFPEDFTIQGCSEGEPWTKLVERKSHPQPAGSEPADFAFTPRVVRYVKIEATRLRPVNGVLTEHLFQLAEVEVLGAPVEAPPLPVAVVPAAAVAPVAVNLSCEHRVEPLGIDAARPRLGWTMNGNARGQRQTAYQVLVARTRIDLDADRGTLWDSGKVDSSTSVGVIYQGKQLPAGAEIFWKVRLWDKDGAATAWSAPARFVMGRLAPSDWKGQWIGANEDPRHAAVYLRKEFDLARPVRRATVHFSGLGWSHLSVDGRPVNDWVLSPGNTSYHIRAPYLTVDVTRHFEKPGRKALAVVLGDGWYALSKDPWVHKFETLPYVDQPKLLLDLELEFDDGSVQVVHSDASWKWNYGPITRNWIASEDHDLRKVEEGWDKPGFTDAGWRDVALVKGPAGRLVAQREPPTRVIDRIRPQRVTQVRPGTWRYEFGREFQGWVEFSATGPAGTAVAITVFPQKYVNRFTLAGKGVETYRPRFHYNAITAIEVSGVATPPGLEDLVGCQINADLQTTGAFVSSDDTLNWMHGSVIRTFMNYVIAVPNDPTREKKGWTQDIETQLRPASYLFDVRSLFERWHDDLRDGQAKDGNCPNVTPGPFYDSFNSTWWGGTVVWGPWYWYQAYGDRRILLDSYPAMKRYVDFLTTQGKDGMQDWGLADWLAIEDTHRMVNNTPAYYLYAGIVSRVAAMQGLTDDAKKYEELAQSIRRRYNEKFLFTKTGVYNLPDAKPIAGVGGAAGDSNLVHRVWWKEGEPVCTQGAQALALALGLVPDDVRTRAEASLLSEIEAHDGFISSGFVSTGYLLEVLTDLAPEVAQAMVDKRTAPSWYAMTVGSNNDVMRETWSGGAALMPPLGCSLAFWNFHALAGIRPDPNGPGFRTFIIKPNPVGDLHWVRAHYDSTHGRIESHWQRRGQEVAMDVTIPANTSATVFVPADRVESIKEGGKPLAEAAGVRLLRVEGGRTVLACTSGVYRFTSHLPTSKKGQSPSSHP
;
A
#
# COMPACT_ATOMS: atom_id res chain seq x y z
N MET A 1 -76.44 0.69 35.65
CA MET A 1 -76.43 2.15 35.42
C MET A 1 -75.19 2.70 36.13
N ASN A 2 -74.08 3.11 35.52
CA ASN A 2 -73.66 3.21 34.12
C ASN A 2 -72.14 2.95 34.04
N ASN A 3 -71.76 2.00 33.17
CA ASN A 3 -70.58 1.85 32.29
C ASN A 3 -69.17 2.31 32.72
N SER A 4 -68.04 1.70 32.34
CA SER A 4 -67.61 0.39 31.82
C SER A 4 -66.13 0.54 31.41
N ALA A 5 -65.29 -0.45 31.73
CA ALA A 5 -64.07 -0.91 31.04
C ALA A 5 -62.89 0.05 30.69
N ALA A 6 -61.74 -0.25 31.31
CA ALA A 6 -60.38 -0.43 30.78
C ALA A 6 -59.76 0.51 29.72
N ARG A 7 -58.46 0.83 29.99
CA ARG A 7 -57.24 0.73 29.12
C ARG A 7 -56.44 2.04 28.85
N TRP A 8 -55.12 1.93 29.14
CA TRP A 8 -53.91 2.66 28.64
C TRP A 8 -53.27 3.86 29.38
N ARG A 9 -51.92 3.75 29.48
CA ARG A 9 -50.83 4.69 29.86
C ARG A 9 -50.46 4.80 31.35
N SER A 10 -49.20 4.95 31.78
CA SER A 10 -47.88 4.38 31.47
C SER A 10 -46.86 5.05 32.43
N ILE A 11 -45.73 4.39 32.67
CA ILE A 11 -44.44 4.85 33.26
C ILE A 11 -44.36 4.86 34.80
N ALA A 12 -43.78 3.78 35.34
CA ALA A 12 -43.29 3.66 36.71
C ALA A 12 -41.75 3.72 36.73
N PHE A 13 -41.22 4.43 37.74
CA PHE A 13 -39.80 4.56 38.07
C PHE A 13 -39.27 3.33 38.82
N LEU A 14 -38.01 2.95 38.51
CA LEU A 14 -37.08 2.03 39.18
C LEU A 14 -37.43 0.51 39.19
N PRO A 15 -36.45 -0.35 38.81
CA PRO A 15 -35.34 -0.66 39.71
C PRO A 15 -33.94 -0.67 39.05
N VAL A 16 -33.06 0.21 39.55
CA VAL A 16 -31.59 0.18 39.37
C VAL A 16 -30.92 -0.72 40.43
N LEU A 17 -31.69 -1.49 41.21
CA LEU A 17 -31.20 -2.22 42.38
C LEU A 17 -30.83 -3.70 42.16
N CYS A 18 -30.91 -4.25 40.93
CA CYS A 18 -30.47 -5.63 40.64
C CYS A 18 -29.12 -5.73 39.93
N PHE A 19 -28.62 -4.66 39.29
CA PHE A 19 -27.32 -4.69 38.59
C PHE A 19 -26.13 -4.32 39.49
N VAL A 20 -26.39 -3.59 40.59
CA VAL A 20 -25.37 -3.31 41.61
C VAL A 20 -25.10 -4.52 42.49
N LEU A 21 -26.04 -5.47 42.64
CA LEU A 21 -25.85 -6.68 43.45
C LEU A 21 -25.05 -7.80 42.75
N LEU A 22 -24.89 -7.78 41.42
CA LEU A 22 -23.99 -8.70 40.71
C LEU A 22 -22.55 -8.15 40.65
N VAL A 23 -22.39 -6.83 40.52
CA VAL A 23 -21.07 -6.15 40.53
C VAL A 23 -20.50 -6.01 41.95
N VAL A 24 -21.34 -5.96 42.99
CA VAL A 24 -20.91 -5.99 44.40
C VAL A 24 -20.66 -7.41 44.92
N ARG A 25 -21.20 -8.48 44.28
CA ARG A 25 -20.81 -9.87 44.60
C ARG A 25 -19.48 -10.32 43.97
N ILE A 26 -18.97 -9.62 42.95
CA ILE A 26 -17.59 -9.85 42.46
C ILE A 26 -16.57 -8.92 43.17
N ARG A 27 -17.02 -7.84 43.82
CA ARG A 27 -16.17 -6.96 44.64
C ARG A 27 -16.16 -7.23 46.16
N ALA A 28 -17.01 -8.14 46.65
CA ALA A 28 -17.00 -8.62 48.04
C ALA A 28 -16.47 -10.06 48.18
N MET A 29 -15.57 -10.47 47.28
CA MET A 29 -14.61 -11.56 47.52
C MET A 29 -13.18 -11.00 47.47
N SER A 30 -12.95 -9.88 48.14
CA SER A 30 -11.60 -9.46 48.55
C SER A 30 -11.39 -9.94 49.98
N ASN A 31 -10.36 -10.77 50.19
CA ASN A 31 -9.91 -11.38 51.46
C ASN A 31 -10.48 -12.77 51.82
N ALA A 32 -10.85 -13.57 50.83
CA ALA A 32 -10.44 -14.98 50.88
C ALA A 32 -9.27 -15.09 49.91
N GLU A 33 -8.07 -15.41 50.41
CA GLU A 33 -6.93 -15.75 49.57
C GLU A 33 -7.33 -16.88 48.63
N VAL A 34 -7.68 -16.55 47.39
CA VAL A 34 -7.56 -17.55 46.31
C VAL A 34 -6.08 -17.94 46.34
N PRO A 35 -5.74 -19.22 46.62
CA PRO A 35 -4.35 -19.64 46.71
C PRO A 35 -3.67 -19.20 45.41
N ARG A 36 -2.67 -18.32 45.49
CA ARG A 36 -1.90 -17.95 44.30
C ARG A 36 -1.23 -19.22 43.82
N PRO A 37 -1.60 -19.75 42.65
CA PRO A 37 -1.05 -21.01 42.19
C PRO A 37 0.47 -20.82 41.99
N THR A 38 1.29 -21.66 42.62
CA THR A 38 2.75 -21.59 42.53
C THR A 38 3.32 -22.51 41.46
N THR A 39 2.46 -23.18 40.69
CA THR A 39 2.86 -24.12 39.65
C THR A 39 3.35 -23.38 38.41
N ASN A 40 4.54 -23.72 37.93
CA ASN A 40 5.01 -23.30 36.61
C ASN A 40 4.21 -24.04 35.53
N VAL A 41 3.38 -23.31 34.79
CA VAL A 41 2.54 -23.86 33.72
C VAL A 41 3.18 -23.76 32.34
N ALA A 42 4.37 -23.14 32.26
CA ALA A 42 5.18 -23.06 31.06
C ALA A 42 6.14 -24.25 30.90
N GLU A 43 6.32 -25.11 31.91
CA GLU A 43 7.24 -26.25 31.81
C GLU A 43 6.87 -27.19 30.63
N LYS A 44 7.87 -27.48 29.80
CA LYS A 44 7.88 -28.26 28.55
C LYS A 44 6.88 -27.79 27.50
N LYS A 45 6.56 -26.48 27.51
CA LYS A 45 5.64 -25.88 26.56
C LYS A 45 6.32 -25.44 25.27
N PRO A 46 5.59 -25.42 24.13
CA PRO A 46 6.13 -24.87 22.91
C PRO A 46 6.52 -23.40 23.09
N VAL A 47 7.69 -23.06 22.57
CA VAL A 47 8.19 -21.68 22.55
C VAL A 47 8.43 -21.30 21.10
N GLU A 48 7.72 -20.29 20.64
CA GLU A 48 8.04 -19.58 19.42
C GLU A 48 8.95 -18.43 19.75
N ALA A 49 9.82 -18.08 18.81
CA ALA A 49 10.70 -16.97 19.03
C ALA A 49 11.07 -16.33 17.71
N PHE A 50 11.20 -15.03 17.75
CA PHE A 50 11.60 -14.21 16.63
C PHE A 50 12.90 -13.52 16.97
N THR A 51 13.81 -13.62 16.02
CA THR A 51 15.06 -12.91 16.05
C THR A 51 15.33 -12.31 14.69
N THR A 52 15.89 -11.11 14.67
CA THR A 52 16.31 -10.48 13.42
C THR A 52 17.67 -11.01 12.93
N HIS A 53 18.29 -11.98 13.61
CA HIS A 53 19.62 -12.50 13.29
C HIS A 53 19.68 -14.04 13.31
N SER A 54 20.24 -14.66 12.27
CA SER A 54 20.30 -16.13 12.06
C SER A 54 21.62 -16.78 12.54
N PRO A 55 21.67 -18.09 12.90
CA PRO A 55 20.58 -18.99 13.27
C PRO A 55 20.67 -19.56 14.70
N ALA A 56 19.55 -20.15 15.12
CA ALA A 56 19.33 -21.07 16.25
C ALA A 56 19.05 -20.42 17.61
N LEU A 57 17.77 -20.14 17.84
CA LEU A 57 17.16 -20.13 19.16
C LEU A 57 17.08 -21.54 19.71
N ALA A 58 17.61 -21.78 20.91
CA ALA A 58 17.25 -22.97 21.69
C ALA A 58 15.92 -22.71 22.42
N ALA A 59 14.88 -22.30 21.69
CA ALA A 59 13.63 -21.79 22.25
C ALA A 59 12.97 -22.79 23.21
N SER A 60 13.03 -24.09 22.90
CA SER A 60 12.50 -25.16 23.75
C SER A 60 13.16 -25.24 25.12
N ALA A 61 14.41 -24.77 25.24
CA ALA A 61 15.15 -24.78 26.50
C ALA A 61 14.72 -23.66 27.46
N LEU A 62 13.94 -22.67 27.00
CA LEU A 62 13.36 -21.65 27.89
C LEU A 62 12.26 -22.19 28.80
N THR A 63 11.86 -23.42 28.58
CA THR A 63 10.76 -24.06 29.29
C THR A 63 11.12 -25.49 29.68
N ASP A 64 12.39 -25.91 29.58
CA ASP A 64 12.74 -27.31 29.80
C ASP A 64 12.81 -27.70 31.29
N GLY A 65 12.72 -26.71 32.18
CA GLY A 65 12.80 -26.88 33.63
C GLY A 65 14.23 -26.90 34.15
N VAL A 66 15.23 -26.51 33.35
CA VAL A 66 16.65 -26.47 33.73
C VAL A 66 17.08 -25.02 34.01
N PHE A 67 17.18 -24.67 35.29
CA PHE A 67 17.60 -23.33 35.74
C PHE A 67 18.69 -23.40 36.82
N GLY A 68 19.49 -22.34 36.96
CA GLY A 68 20.52 -22.21 38.01
C GLY A 68 21.97 -22.20 37.53
N LYS A 69 22.90 -22.43 38.46
CA LYS A 69 24.36 -22.26 38.24
C LYS A 69 24.87 -23.27 37.21
N GLY A 70 25.35 -22.77 36.06
CA GLY A 70 25.79 -23.57 34.92
C GLY A 70 24.76 -23.75 33.80
N ALA A 71 23.51 -23.29 33.98
CA ALA A 71 22.51 -23.27 32.91
C ALA A 71 22.90 -22.31 31.80
N LYS A 72 22.85 -22.78 30.55
CA LYS A 72 23.35 -22.11 29.34
C LYS A 72 22.29 -22.14 28.25
N PHE A 73 21.51 -21.09 28.07
CA PHE A 73 20.53 -21.04 27.00
C PHE A 73 20.55 -19.70 26.26
N TRP A 74 20.39 -19.77 24.95
CA TRP A 74 20.66 -18.70 24.00
C TRP A 74 19.39 -18.46 23.19
N SER A 75 18.75 -17.31 23.38
CA SER A 75 17.58 -16.89 22.58
C SER A 75 17.92 -16.00 21.39
N SER A 76 19.17 -15.61 21.21
CA SER A 76 19.67 -15.13 19.92
C SER A 76 21.19 -15.33 19.86
N ARG A 77 21.75 -15.45 18.65
CA ARG A 77 23.20 -15.49 18.38
C ARG A 77 23.65 -14.29 17.53
N GLY A 78 22.86 -13.21 17.57
CA GLY A 78 22.98 -12.10 16.64
C GLY A 78 24.13 -11.14 16.94
N PHE A 79 24.99 -10.93 15.95
CA PHE A 79 25.80 -9.73 15.83
C PHE A 79 24.91 -8.64 15.24
N ALA A 80 24.28 -7.84 16.09
CA ALA A 80 23.57 -6.65 15.64
C ALA A 80 24.61 -5.57 15.32
N GLY A 81 24.96 -5.37 14.05
CA GLY A 81 25.82 -4.26 13.60
C GLY A 81 25.25 -2.85 13.87
N VAL A 82 24.27 -2.71 14.76
CA VAL A 82 23.45 -1.52 14.96
C VAL A 82 23.36 -1.16 16.46
N PRO A 83 23.72 0.09 16.83
CA PRO A 83 23.71 0.62 18.19
C PRO A 83 22.36 0.75 18.90
N ASP A 84 21.22 0.70 18.20
CA ASP A 84 19.88 0.82 18.83
C ASP A 84 18.94 -0.32 18.43
N HIS A 85 18.77 -1.26 19.36
CA HIS A 85 17.93 -2.44 19.18
C HIS A 85 16.41 -2.12 19.20
N ARG A 86 16.02 -0.88 19.54
CA ARG A 86 14.61 -0.42 19.53
C ARG A 86 13.88 -0.54 18.20
N LEU A 87 14.61 -0.67 17.09
CA LEU A 87 14.05 -0.78 15.75
C LEU A 87 13.82 -2.25 15.32
N TYR A 88 14.29 -3.22 16.11
CA TYR A 88 14.28 -4.64 15.77
C TYR A 88 14.00 -5.50 17.02
N PRO A 89 12.78 -5.48 17.58
CA PRO A 89 12.50 -6.18 18.83
C PRO A 89 12.81 -7.68 18.71
N GLU A 90 13.48 -8.25 19.71
CA GLU A 90 13.55 -9.71 19.87
C GLU A 90 12.37 -10.13 20.73
N TRP A 91 11.76 -11.27 20.44
CA TRP A 91 10.73 -11.78 21.33
C TRP A 91 10.69 -13.29 21.39
N VAL A 92 10.17 -13.77 22.52
CA VAL A 92 9.82 -15.18 22.73
C VAL A 92 8.37 -15.24 23.17
N THR A 93 7.64 -16.22 22.67
CA THR A 93 6.24 -16.49 22.98
C THR A 93 6.12 -17.91 23.48
N VAL A 94 5.59 -18.08 24.69
CA VAL A 94 5.28 -19.39 25.27
C VAL A 94 3.81 -19.70 25.04
N ASP A 95 3.48 -20.78 24.33
CA ASP A 95 2.13 -21.31 24.26
C ASP A 95 1.88 -22.28 25.41
N LEU A 96 1.09 -21.88 26.40
CA LEU A 96 0.79 -22.71 27.57
C LEU A 96 -0.05 -23.96 27.22
N GLY A 97 -0.57 -24.03 25.99
CA GLY A 97 -1.36 -25.14 25.42
C GLY A 97 -2.82 -25.17 25.87
N ARG A 98 -3.21 -24.32 26.82
CA ARG A 98 -4.59 -24.05 27.26
C ARG A 98 -4.62 -22.73 28.04
N HIS A 99 -5.81 -22.32 28.49
CA HIS A 99 -5.96 -21.12 29.28
C HIS A 99 -5.56 -21.35 30.74
N TYR A 100 -4.79 -20.41 31.27
CA TYR A 100 -4.39 -20.36 32.66
C TYR A 100 -4.71 -19.00 33.24
N LEU A 101 -5.20 -18.97 34.49
CA LEU A 101 -5.17 -17.76 35.29
C LEU A 101 -3.74 -17.60 35.81
N ILE A 102 -2.99 -16.69 35.22
CA ILE A 102 -1.60 -16.41 35.57
C ILE A 102 -1.51 -15.10 36.35
N HIS A 103 -0.53 -14.99 37.24
CA HIS A 103 -0.34 -13.79 38.07
C HIS A 103 1.11 -13.32 38.14
N THR A 104 2.07 -14.19 37.78
CA THR A 104 3.49 -13.87 37.78
C THR A 104 4.15 -14.57 36.61
N VAL A 105 5.01 -13.84 35.91
CA VAL A 105 6.01 -14.42 34.99
C VAL A 105 7.37 -14.22 35.63
N ARG A 106 8.16 -15.27 35.71
CA ARG A 106 9.49 -15.26 36.29
C ARG A 106 10.51 -15.57 35.22
N LEU A 107 11.48 -14.68 35.07
CA LEU A 107 12.53 -14.80 34.07
C LEU A 107 13.84 -15.17 34.77
N HIS A 108 14.43 -16.30 34.40
CA HIS A 108 15.71 -16.75 34.92
C HIS A 108 16.85 -16.22 34.04
N PRO A 109 17.81 -15.47 34.59
CA PRO A 109 19.03 -15.12 33.86
C PRO A 109 19.92 -16.35 33.66
N ARG A 110 20.79 -16.29 32.64
CA ARG A 110 21.84 -17.31 32.47
C ARG A 110 22.74 -17.42 33.70
N GLY A 111 23.20 -18.64 34.00
CA GLY A 111 23.94 -18.93 35.24
C GLY A 111 25.35 -19.45 35.07
N ASP A 112 25.85 -19.50 33.84
CA ASP A 112 27.18 -20.03 33.54
C ASP A 112 28.28 -18.95 33.68
N ALA A 113 29.35 -19.27 34.40
CA ALA A 113 30.52 -18.40 34.50
C ALA A 113 31.35 -18.43 33.19
N PRO A 114 31.93 -17.29 32.75
CA PRO A 114 31.94 -15.96 33.37
C PRO A 114 30.74 -15.08 32.96
N ASN A 115 29.71 -15.63 32.33
CA ASN A 115 28.66 -14.89 31.65
C ASN A 115 27.34 -14.77 32.42
N ALA A 116 27.32 -15.06 33.73
CA ALA A 116 26.10 -15.02 34.52
C ALA A 116 25.36 -13.68 34.35
N GLY A 117 24.05 -13.74 34.12
CA GLY A 117 23.18 -12.59 33.88
C GLY A 117 23.37 -11.83 32.55
N ARG A 118 24.36 -12.16 31.73
CA ARG A 118 24.57 -11.50 30.42
C ARG A 118 23.43 -11.81 29.44
N GLY A 119 23.11 -10.85 28.58
CA GLY A 119 22.06 -10.98 27.57
C GLY A 119 20.62 -10.88 28.11
N PHE A 120 20.42 -10.68 29.42
CA PHE A 120 19.11 -10.30 29.93
C PHE A 120 18.68 -8.97 29.27
N PRO A 121 17.39 -8.74 28.97
CA PRO A 121 16.96 -7.50 28.31
C PRO A 121 17.08 -6.28 29.24
N GLU A 122 17.23 -5.09 28.65
CA GLU A 122 17.23 -3.79 29.36
C GLU A 122 15.83 -3.18 29.39
N ASP A 123 15.25 -2.98 28.20
CA ASP A 123 13.87 -2.55 28.02
C ASP A 123 13.07 -3.71 27.45
N PHE A 124 11.98 -4.10 28.12
CA PHE A 124 11.14 -5.19 27.68
C PHE A 124 9.73 -5.09 28.22
N THR A 125 8.83 -5.81 27.56
CA THR A 125 7.45 -5.99 28.01
C THR A 125 7.15 -7.47 28.18
N ILE A 126 6.31 -7.78 29.17
CA ILE A 126 5.66 -9.08 29.28
C ILE A 126 4.21 -8.86 28.92
N GLN A 127 3.75 -9.60 27.93
CA GLN A 127 2.44 -9.48 27.33
C GLN A 127 1.72 -10.81 27.46
N GLY A 128 0.41 -10.76 27.59
CA GLY A 128 -0.44 -11.94 27.60
C GLY A 128 -1.59 -11.78 26.64
N CYS A 129 -1.95 -12.84 25.96
CA CYS A 129 -3.18 -12.89 25.19
C CYS A 129 -3.85 -14.26 25.32
N SER A 130 -5.15 -14.24 25.04
CA SER A 130 -5.91 -15.45 24.72
C SER A 130 -6.10 -15.50 23.21
N GLU A 131 -6.53 -16.64 22.69
CA GLU A 131 -6.73 -16.84 21.25
C GLU A 131 -7.68 -15.77 20.69
N GLY A 132 -7.23 -14.99 19.70
CA GLY A 132 -8.05 -13.96 19.05
C GLY A 132 -8.07 -12.59 19.74
N GLU A 133 -7.38 -12.44 20.87
CA GLU A 133 -7.25 -11.14 21.54
C GLU A 133 -5.92 -10.46 21.18
N PRO A 134 -5.88 -9.13 21.03
CA PRO A 134 -4.62 -8.42 20.89
C PRO A 134 -3.76 -8.64 22.14
N TRP A 135 -2.45 -8.62 21.96
CA TRP A 135 -1.51 -8.68 23.07
C TRP A 135 -1.80 -7.59 24.10
N THR A 136 -2.07 -8.01 25.33
CA THR A 136 -2.26 -7.08 26.45
C THR A 136 -0.97 -6.98 27.23
N LYS A 137 -0.46 -5.75 27.39
CA LYS A 137 0.74 -5.51 28.20
C LYS A 137 0.43 -5.80 29.68
N LEU A 138 1.10 -6.79 30.25
CA LEU A 138 0.99 -7.18 31.66
C LEU A 138 2.04 -6.45 32.51
N VAL A 139 3.25 -6.32 31.96
CA VAL A 139 4.40 -5.69 32.62
C VAL A 139 5.21 -4.90 31.59
N GLU A 140 5.72 -3.74 31.99
CA GLU A 140 6.72 -2.97 31.27
C GLU A 140 7.93 -2.73 32.17
N ARG A 141 9.13 -2.88 31.61
CA ARG A 141 10.38 -2.52 32.27
C ARG A 141 11.22 -1.69 31.32
N LYS A 142 11.76 -0.60 31.86
CA LYS A 142 12.73 0.27 31.20
C LYS A 142 13.96 0.36 32.07
N SER A 143 15.14 0.34 31.45
CA SER A 143 16.43 0.42 32.13
C SER A 143 16.55 -0.57 33.29
N HIS A 144 16.08 -1.81 33.08
CA HIS A 144 16.29 -2.87 34.08
C HIS A 144 17.80 -2.99 34.35
N PRO A 145 18.28 -3.36 35.55
CA PRO A 145 19.70 -3.64 35.76
C PRO A 145 20.08 -5.00 35.16
N GLN A 146 21.34 -5.18 34.78
CA GLN A 146 21.83 -6.52 34.41
C GLN A 146 21.93 -7.39 35.67
N PRO A 147 21.36 -8.61 35.68
CA PRO A 147 21.52 -9.52 36.82
C PRO A 147 22.99 -9.86 37.08
N ALA A 148 23.39 -9.91 38.35
CA ALA A 148 24.76 -10.25 38.75
C ALA A 148 25.05 -11.77 38.78
N GLY A 149 23.99 -12.59 38.65
CA GLY A 149 24.03 -14.05 38.81
C GLY A 149 22.86 -14.74 38.13
N SER A 150 22.58 -15.98 38.51
CA SER A 150 21.46 -16.79 38.00
C SER A 150 20.15 -16.61 38.77
N GLU A 151 20.06 -15.61 39.64
CA GLU A 151 18.88 -15.41 40.48
C GLU A 151 17.69 -14.94 39.63
N PRO A 152 16.51 -15.60 39.73
CA PRO A 152 15.34 -15.24 38.95
C PRO A 152 14.77 -13.86 39.32
N ALA A 153 14.14 -13.21 38.33
CA ALA A 153 13.37 -11.99 38.53
C ALA A 153 11.87 -12.25 38.36
N ASP A 154 11.09 -11.93 39.39
CA ASP A 154 9.63 -12.11 39.41
C ASP A 154 8.92 -10.84 38.94
N PHE A 155 8.02 -11.02 37.96
CA PHE A 155 7.19 -9.95 37.42
C PHE A 155 5.73 -10.28 37.69
N ALA A 156 5.25 -9.87 38.86
CA ALA A 156 3.86 -10.02 39.28
C ALA A 156 2.96 -8.93 38.69
N PHE A 157 1.70 -9.29 38.42
CA PHE A 157 0.66 -8.41 37.90
C PHE A 157 -0.72 -8.88 38.38
N THR A 158 -1.77 -8.08 38.13
CA THR A 158 -3.15 -8.49 38.46
C THR A 158 -3.50 -9.77 37.70
N PRO A 159 -4.00 -10.84 38.35
CA PRO A 159 -4.25 -12.12 37.69
C PRO A 159 -5.05 -11.98 36.39
N ARG A 160 -4.60 -12.65 35.32
CA ARG A 160 -5.22 -12.62 33.99
C ARG A 160 -5.32 -14.02 33.41
N VAL A 161 -6.42 -14.27 32.71
CA VAL A 161 -6.59 -15.49 31.93
C VAL A 161 -5.91 -15.30 30.58
N VAL A 162 -4.90 -16.13 30.30
CA VAL A 162 -4.15 -16.10 29.04
C VAL A 162 -3.86 -17.52 28.58
N ARG A 163 -3.58 -17.69 27.28
CA ARG A 163 -2.95 -18.91 26.74
C ARG A 163 -1.51 -18.64 26.33
N TYR A 164 -1.22 -17.46 25.82
CA TYR A 164 0.11 -17.10 25.34
C TYR A 164 0.74 -16.04 26.24
N VAL A 165 2.03 -16.19 26.49
CA VAL A 165 2.86 -15.20 27.17
C VAL A 165 4.00 -14.80 26.25
N LYS A 166 4.09 -13.52 25.89
CA LYS A 166 5.17 -12.97 25.07
C LYS A 166 6.08 -12.10 25.91
N ILE A 167 7.38 -12.34 25.81
CA ILE A 167 8.42 -11.46 26.32
C ILE A 167 9.05 -10.77 25.11
N GLU A 168 8.79 -9.48 24.97
CA GLU A 168 9.31 -8.67 23.88
C GLU A 168 10.36 -7.71 24.41
N ALA A 169 11.61 -7.95 24.02
CA ALA A 169 12.74 -7.10 24.31
C ALA A 169 12.84 -6.00 23.24
N THR A 170 12.76 -4.75 23.70
CA THR A 170 12.87 -3.56 22.85
C THR A 170 14.20 -2.83 23.03
N ARG A 171 15.00 -3.22 24.04
CA ARG A 171 16.41 -2.83 24.14
C ARG A 171 17.22 -3.94 24.80
N LEU A 172 18.33 -4.31 24.17
CA LEU A 172 19.29 -5.29 24.66
C LEU A 172 20.60 -4.62 25.06
N ARG A 173 21.40 -5.31 25.89
CA ARG A 173 22.73 -4.83 26.29
C ARG A 173 23.81 -5.35 25.35
N PRO A 174 24.84 -4.53 25.06
CA PRO A 174 26.01 -4.98 24.31
C PRO A 174 26.82 -5.99 25.13
N VAL A 175 27.33 -7.02 24.46
CA VAL A 175 28.17 -8.06 25.06
C VAL A 175 29.63 -7.63 24.99
N ASN A 176 30.37 -7.82 26.08
CA ASN A 176 31.81 -7.49 26.18
C ASN A 176 32.20 -6.03 25.85
N GLY A 177 31.27 -5.08 25.92
CA GLY A 177 31.53 -3.69 25.51
C GLY A 177 31.65 -3.49 23.99
N VAL A 178 31.36 -4.53 23.21
CA VAL A 178 31.27 -4.48 21.75
C VAL A 178 29.88 -3.98 21.38
N LEU A 179 29.78 -2.73 20.91
CA LEU A 179 28.51 -2.07 20.54
C LEU A 179 27.71 -2.79 19.45
N THR A 180 28.29 -3.81 18.81
CA THR A 180 27.68 -4.55 17.71
C THR A 180 27.23 -5.98 18.07
N GLU A 181 27.28 -6.35 19.35
CA GLU A 181 26.84 -7.68 19.82
C GLU A 181 25.75 -7.53 20.86
N HIS A 182 24.50 -7.72 20.46
CA HIS A 182 23.34 -7.62 21.35
C HIS A 182 22.65 -8.99 21.41
N LEU A 183 22.50 -9.53 22.61
CA LEU A 183 21.89 -10.85 22.81
C LEU A 183 20.66 -10.72 23.70
N PHE A 184 19.58 -11.40 23.32
CA PHE A 184 18.47 -11.71 24.21
C PHE A 184 18.70 -13.11 24.75
N GLN A 185 18.88 -13.27 26.06
CA GLN A 185 19.22 -14.54 26.70
C GLN A 185 18.51 -14.68 28.05
N LEU A 186 17.78 -15.77 28.16
CA LEU A 186 17.17 -16.25 29.39
C LEU A 186 17.55 -17.73 29.56
N ALA A 187 17.71 -18.18 30.80
CA ALA A 187 17.89 -19.59 31.10
C ALA A 187 16.55 -20.34 31.08
N GLU A 188 15.50 -19.72 31.63
CA GLU A 188 14.17 -20.34 31.79
C GLU A 188 13.13 -19.22 31.95
N VAL A 189 11.90 -19.51 31.53
CA VAL A 189 10.71 -18.69 31.72
C VAL A 189 9.69 -19.52 32.49
N GLU A 190 9.45 -19.16 33.74
CA GLU A 190 8.34 -19.73 34.50
C GLU A 190 7.11 -18.85 34.39
N VAL A 191 5.95 -19.48 34.17
CA VAL A 191 4.65 -18.80 34.20
C VAL A 191 3.86 -19.39 35.35
N LEU A 192 3.62 -18.61 36.41
CA LEU A 192 2.95 -19.09 37.61
C LEU A 192 1.44 -18.89 37.47
N GLY A 193 0.69 -20.00 37.46
CA GLY A 193 -0.75 -19.97 37.26
C GLY A 193 -1.46 -21.30 37.50
N ALA A 194 -2.79 -21.27 37.43
CA ALA A 194 -3.65 -22.45 37.51
C ALA A 194 -4.49 -22.60 36.25
N PRO A 195 -4.75 -23.83 35.80
CA PRO A 195 -5.60 -24.05 34.63
C PRO A 195 -7.00 -23.53 34.90
N VAL A 196 -7.59 -22.89 33.89
CA VAL A 196 -8.98 -22.46 33.92
C VAL A 196 -9.69 -22.97 32.69
N GLU A 197 -11.01 -23.14 32.80
CA GLU A 197 -11.83 -23.31 31.62
C GLU A 197 -11.72 -22.05 30.77
N ALA A 198 -11.52 -22.24 29.49
CA ALA A 198 -11.27 -21.15 28.59
C ALA A 198 -12.55 -20.32 28.40
N PRO A 199 -12.46 -18.98 28.47
CA PRO A 199 -13.61 -18.15 28.20
C PRO A 199 -14.14 -18.42 26.78
N PRO A 200 -15.47 -18.38 26.57
CA PRO A 200 -16.04 -18.42 25.22
C PRO A 200 -15.44 -17.29 24.38
N LEU A 201 -15.29 -17.52 23.06
CA LEU A 201 -14.71 -16.52 22.15
C LEU A 201 -15.35 -15.15 22.42
N PRO A 202 -14.54 -14.11 22.71
CA PRO A 202 -14.99 -12.89 23.34
C PRO A 202 -16.17 -12.29 22.57
N VAL A 203 -17.31 -12.10 23.26
CA VAL A 203 -18.49 -11.45 22.69
C VAL A 203 -18.24 -9.94 22.74
N ALA A 204 -17.60 -9.40 21.72
CA ALA A 204 -17.29 -7.97 21.67
C ALA A 204 -17.69 -7.35 20.32
N VAL A 205 -19.00 -7.21 20.10
CA VAL A 205 -19.54 -6.00 19.47
C VAL A 205 -20.82 -5.64 20.22
N VAL A 206 -20.76 -4.63 21.08
CA VAL A 206 -21.98 -3.90 21.44
C VAL A 206 -22.36 -3.14 20.18
N PRO A 207 -23.54 -3.38 19.56
CA PRO A 207 -23.95 -2.58 18.42
C PRO A 207 -23.94 -1.12 18.86
N ALA A 208 -23.14 -0.28 18.17
CA ALA A 208 -23.17 1.15 18.40
C ALA A 208 -24.63 1.64 18.26
N ALA A 209 -25.01 2.65 19.04
CA ALA A 209 -26.35 3.24 18.92
C ALA A 209 -26.67 3.57 17.46
N ALA A 210 -27.93 3.40 17.06
CA ALA A 210 -28.35 3.66 15.69
C ALA A 210 -28.00 5.10 15.30
N VAL A 211 -27.18 5.28 14.28
CA VAL A 211 -26.83 6.60 13.74
C VAL A 211 -27.80 6.92 12.60
N ALA A 212 -28.41 8.11 12.65
CA ALA A 212 -29.28 8.58 11.58
C ALA A 212 -28.49 8.67 10.26
N PRO A 213 -29.02 8.12 9.15
CA PRO A 213 -28.31 8.11 7.89
C PRO A 213 -28.17 9.53 7.32
N VAL A 214 -26.99 9.85 6.81
CA VAL A 214 -26.61 11.07 6.08
C VAL A 214 -25.39 10.78 5.21
N ALA A 215 -25.20 11.56 4.14
CA ALA A 215 -24.01 11.49 3.32
C ALA A 215 -22.78 12.05 4.07
N VAL A 216 -21.67 11.32 4.00
CA VAL A 216 -20.38 11.67 4.59
C VAL A 216 -19.25 11.37 3.60
N ASN A 217 -18.02 11.78 3.93
CA ASN A 217 -16.82 11.55 3.09
C ASN A 217 -17.02 12.02 1.63
N LEU A 218 -17.53 13.25 1.48
CA LEU A 218 -17.75 13.86 0.17
C LEU A 218 -16.41 14.01 -0.57
N SER A 219 -16.41 13.67 -1.85
CA SER A 219 -15.25 13.77 -2.73
C SER A 219 -15.62 14.32 -4.09
N CYS A 220 -14.67 15.02 -4.72
CA CYS A 220 -14.72 15.46 -6.10
C CYS A 220 -13.52 14.85 -6.82
N GLU A 221 -13.71 14.17 -7.95
CA GLU A 221 -12.64 13.47 -8.67
C GLU A 221 -11.79 12.59 -7.73
N HIS A 222 -12.47 11.82 -6.87
CA HIS A 222 -11.93 10.91 -5.83
C HIS A 222 -11.21 11.56 -4.66
N ARG A 223 -11.06 12.89 -4.65
CA ARG A 223 -10.28 13.63 -3.64
C ARG A 223 -11.18 14.45 -2.72
N VAL A 224 -10.75 14.64 -1.49
CA VAL A 224 -11.39 15.54 -0.52
C VAL A 224 -10.91 16.97 -0.79
N GLU A 225 -11.84 17.90 -0.96
CA GLU A 225 -11.58 19.32 -1.24
C GLU A 225 -10.44 19.62 -2.24
N PRO A 226 -10.45 18.99 -3.43
CA PRO A 226 -9.32 19.10 -4.35
C PRO A 226 -9.17 20.50 -4.94
N LEU A 227 -7.91 20.85 -5.21
CA LEU A 227 -7.52 22.03 -5.96
C LEU A 227 -7.09 21.64 -7.38
N GLY A 228 -7.35 22.50 -8.36
CA GLY A 228 -6.96 22.28 -9.76
C GLY A 228 -7.74 21.14 -10.41
N ILE A 229 -9.05 21.32 -10.59
CA ILE A 229 -9.90 20.38 -11.31
C ILE A 229 -10.09 20.83 -12.76
N ASP A 230 -9.52 20.08 -13.71
CA ASP A 230 -9.66 20.35 -15.15
C ASP A 230 -10.89 19.66 -15.78
N ALA A 231 -11.52 18.74 -15.06
CA ALA A 231 -12.73 18.09 -15.54
C ALA A 231 -13.87 19.11 -15.61
N ALA A 232 -14.27 19.53 -16.82
CA ALA A 232 -15.37 20.48 -17.02
C ALA A 232 -16.71 20.01 -16.41
N ARG A 233 -16.89 18.70 -16.29
CA ARG A 233 -17.99 18.06 -15.57
C ARG A 233 -17.39 17.10 -14.53
N PRO A 234 -17.03 17.60 -13.33
CA PRO A 234 -16.38 16.78 -12.33
C PRO A 234 -17.32 15.69 -11.80
N ARG A 235 -16.70 14.58 -11.37
CA ARG A 235 -17.36 13.48 -10.67
C ARG A 235 -17.46 13.78 -9.18
N LEU A 236 -18.65 13.64 -8.62
CA LEU A 236 -18.92 13.76 -7.20
C LEU A 236 -19.12 12.36 -6.59
N GLY A 237 -18.69 12.18 -5.36
CA GLY A 237 -18.87 10.92 -4.63
C GLY A 237 -19.09 11.15 -3.14
N TRP A 238 -19.75 10.19 -2.49
CA TRP A 238 -20.02 10.20 -1.05
C TRP A 238 -20.22 8.77 -0.54
N THR A 239 -19.99 8.57 0.75
CA THR A 239 -20.45 7.39 1.47
C THR A 239 -21.67 7.73 2.31
N MET A 240 -22.38 6.71 2.78
CA MET A 240 -23.55 6.86 3.64
C MET A 240 -23.18 6.35 5.03
N ASN A 241 -23.35 7.18 6.06
CA ASN A 241 -23.28 6.68 7.43
C ASN A 241 -24.61 5.99 7.81
N GLY A 242 -24.58 5.21 8.88
CA GLY A 242 -25.73 4.45 9.36
C GLY A 242 -25.40 2.96 9.48
N ASN A 243 -25.60 2.44 10.69
CA ASN A 243 -25.30 1.06 11.08
C ASN A 243 -26.56 0.19 11.22
N ALA A 244 -27.73 0.74 10.89
CA ALA A 244 -28.98 -0.04 10.84
C ALA A 244 -28.90 -1.10 9.74
N ARG A 245 -29.42 -2.31 10.02
CA ARG A 245 -29.41 -3.39 9.04
C ARG A 245 -30.23 -3.01 7.79
N GLY A 246 -29.70 -3.37 6.63
CA GLY A 246 -30.30 -3.10 5.32
C GLY A 246 -30.40 -1.63 4.94
N GLN A 247 -29.68 -0.74 5.62
CA GLN A 247 -29.62 0.67 5.28
C GLN A 247 -29.09 0.85 3.85
N ARG A 248 -29.83 1.60 3.03
CA ARG A 248 -29.49 1.89 1.63
C ARG A 248 -29.94 3.29 1.22
N GLN A 249 -29.33 3.79 0.16
CA GLN A 249 -29.77 4.99 -0.54
C GLN A 249 -30.78 4.58 -1.62
N THR A 250 -31.94 5.24 -1.67
CA THR A 250 -32.96 5.07 -2.71
C THR A 250 -32.98 6.23 -3.70
N ALA A 251 -32.63 7.43 -3.24
CA ALA A 251 -32.47 8.63 -4.07
C ALA A 251 -31.41 9.57 -3.48
N TYR A 252 -30.98 10.56 -4.27
CA TYR A 252 -30.12 11.66 -3.79
C TYR A 252 -30.55 13.01 -4.37
N GLN A 253 -30.08 14.10 -3.78
CA GLN A 253 -30.13 15.44 -4.35
C GLN A 253 -28.82 16.17 -4.05
N VAL A 254 -28.23 16.76 -5.08
CA VAL A 254 -26.99 17.56 -5.00
C VAL A 254 -27.32 19.03 -5.25
N LEU A 255 -26.76 19.91 -4.41
CA LEU A 255 -26.73 21.35 -4.64
C LEU A 255 -25.29 21.79 -4.87
N VAL A 256 -25.07 22.66 -5.85
CA VAL A 256 -23.78 23.26 -6.18
C VAL A 256 -23.95 24.78 -6.37
N ALA A 257 -23.08 25.57 -5.75
CA ALA A 257 -23.13 27.02 -5.78
C ALA A 257 -21.74 27.66 -5.82
N ARG A 258 -21.68 28.92 -6.24
CA ARG A 258 -20.46 29.76 -6.21
C ARG A 258 -20.09 30.25 -4.82
N THR A 259 -21.03 30.27 -3.88
CA THR A 259 -20.82 30.85 -2.55
C THR A 259 -21.38 29.96 -1.45
N ARG A 260 -20.75 30.02 -0.28
CA ARG A 260 -21.24 29.43 0.98
C ARG A 260 -22.62 29.97 1.36
N ILE A 261 -22.85 31.27 1.16
CA ILE A 261 -24.13 31.96 1.46
C ILE A 261 -25.30 31.35 0.70
N ASP A 262 -25.13 31.11 -0.60
CA ASP A 262 -26.18 30.48 -1.40
C ASP A 262 -26.40 29.03 -0.99
N LEU A 263 -25.32 28.29 -0.78
CA LEU A 263 -25.43 26.87 -0.43
C LEU A 263 -26.03 26.66 0.97
N ASP A 264 -25.73 27.51 1.95
CA ASP A 264 -26.35 27.47 3.29
C ASP A 264 -27.84 27.79 3.26
N ALA A 265 -28.27 28.62 2.31
CA ALA A 265 -29.67 28.91 2.07
C ALA A 265 -30.36 27.91 1.12
N ASP A 266 -29.77 26.72 0.93
CA ASP A 266 -30.27 25.64 0.06
C ASP A 266 -30.47 26.07 -1.41
N ARG A 267 -29.67 27.02 -1.92
CA ARG A 267 -29.73 27.48 -3.31
C ARG A 267 -28.56 26.94 -4.14
N GLY A 268 -28.85 25.95 -5.00
CA GLY A 268 -27.91 25.43 -6.00
C GLY A 268 -27.79 26.34 -7.23
N THR A 269 -27.15 27.50 -7.10
CA THR A 269 -27.09 28.53 -8.18
C THR A 269 -26.39 28.06 -9.46
N LEU A 270 -25.50 27.05 -9.34
CA LEU A 270 -24.84 26.38 -10.47
C LEU A 270 -25.54 25.08 -10.86
N TRP A 271 -25.97 24.29 -9.88
CA TRP A 271 -26.71 23.05 -10.08
C TRP A 271 -27.60 22.73 -8.89
N ASP A 272 -28.84 22.36 -9.17
CA ASP A 272 -29.69 21.58 -8.28
C ASP A 272 -30.13 20.36 -9.09
N SER A 273 -29.77 19.15 -8.64
CA SER A 273 -30.14 17.93 -9.34
C SER A 273 -31.63 17.60 -9.22
N GLY A 274 -32.35 18.24 -8.30
CA GLY A 274 -33.60 17.72 -7.78
C GLY A 274 -33.41 16.35 -7.10
N LYS A 275 -34.52 15.72 -6.71
CA LYS A 275 -34.50 14.33 -6.25
C LYS A 275 -34.25 13.42 -7.45
N VAL A 276 -33.12 12.70 -7.44
CA VAL A 276 -32.77 11.69 -8.45
C VAL A 276 -32.95 10.31 -7.85
N ASP A 277 -33.89 9.53 -8.39
CA ASP A 277 -34.16 8.15 -7.98
C ASP A 277 -33.03 7.23 -8.43
N SER A 278 -31.95 7.21 -7.65
CA SER A 278 -30.75 6.43 -7.90
C SER A 278 -30.03 6.11 -6.59
N SER A 279 -29.49 4.91 -6.52
CA SER A 279 -28.65 4.45 -5.43
C SER A 279 -27.15 4.68 -5.67
N THR A 280 -26.78 5.28 -6.82
CA THR A 280 -25.39 5.62 -7.16
C THR A 280 -24.87 6.68 -6.20
N SER A 281 -23.66 6.45 -5.66
CA SER A 281 -22.97 7.38 -4.76
C SER A 281 -21.49 7.59 -5.15
N VAL A 282 -21.06 7.00 -6.26
CA VAL A 282 -19.69 7.05 -6.76
C VAL A 282 -19.75 7.51 -8.21
N GLY A 283 -18.90 8.46 -8.59
CA GLY A 283 -18.80 8.92 -9.98
C GLY A 283 -20.02 9.70 -10.49
N VAL A 284 -20.78 10.38 -9.62
CA VAL A 284 -21.95 11.18 -10.02
C VAL A 284 -21.48 12.41 -10.79
N ILE A 285 -21.68 12.40 -12.10
CA ILE A 285 -21.19 13.47 -12.99
C ILE A 285 -22.03 14.73 -12.80
N TYR A 286 -21.36 15.85 -12.57
CA TYR A 286 -21.98 17.18 -12.55
C TYR A 286 -22.71 17.50 -13.87
N GLN A 287 -23.98 17.91 -13.78
CA GLN A 287 -24.84 18.24 -14.94
C GLN A 287 -25.35 19.69 -14.93
N GLY A 288 -24.76 20.56 -14.10
CA GLY A 288 -25.18 21.96 -14.00
C GLY A 288 -24.57 22.88 -15.06
N LYS A 289 -24.62 24.18 -14.77
CA LYS A 289 -24.02 25.24 -15.60
C LYS A 289 -22.51 25.07 -15.73
N GLN A 290 -21.91 25.60 -16.80
CA GLN A 290 -20.45 25.58 -16.96
C GLN A 290 -19.74 26.19 -15.74
N LEU A 291 -18.74 25.47 -15.23
CA LEU A 291 -17.94 25.91 -14.10
C LEU A 291 -16.83 26.86 -14.59
N PRO A 292 -16.66 28.05 -14.00
CA PRO A 292 -15.60 28.98 -14.40
C PRO A 292 -14.20 28.46 -14.02
N ALA A 293 -13.19 28.78 -14.82
CA ALA A 293 -11.79 28.47 -14.52
C ALA A 293 -11.30 29.17 -13.24
N GLY A 294 -10.39 28.55 -12.48
CA GLY A 294 -9.81 29.09 -11.24
C GLY A 294 -10.78 29.22 -10.05
N ALA A 295 -12.05 28.85 -10.26
CA ALA A 295 -13.14 29.26 -9.40
C ALA A 295 -13.40 28.25 -8.27
N GLU A 296 -13.60 28.73 -7.03
CA GLU A 296 -13.96 27.89 -5.88
C GLU A 296 -15.45 27.52 -5.89
N ILE A 297 -15.76 26.23 -5.88
CA ILE A 297 -17.11 25.69 -5.98
C ILE A 297 -17.49 25.04 -4.66
N PHE A 298 -18.70 25.31 -4.16
CA PHE A 298 -19.25 24.70 -2.96
C PHE A 298 -20.39 23.74 -3.34
N TRP A 299 -20.49 22.62 -2.66
CA TRP A 299 -21.57 21.66 -2.87
C TRP A 299 -21.97 20.90 -1.61
N LYS A 300 -23.17 20.34 -1.60
CA LYS A 300 -23.65 19.42 -0.56
C LYS A 300 -24.67 18.44 -1.14
N VAL A 301 -24.91 17.34 -0.44
CA VAL A 301 -25.82 16.28 -0.88
C VAL A 301 -26.72 15.82 0.26
N ARG A 302 -27.98 15.50 -0.05
CA ARG A 302 -28.87 14.76 0.86
C ARG A 302 -29.37 13.49 0.17
N LEU A 303 -29.75 12.51 0.98
CA LEU A 303 -30.13 11.17 0.53
C LEU A 303 -31.59 10.89 0.87
N TRP A 304 -32.15 9.86 0.25
CA TRP A 304 -33.34 9.18 0.73
C TRP A 304 -32.96 7.78 1.17
N ASP A 305 -33.42 7.41 2.35
CA ASP A 305 -32.99 6.20 3.04
C ASP A 305 -33.79 4.96 2.59
N LYS A 306 -33.62 3.81 3.28
CA LYS A 306 -34.30 2.55 2.93
C LYS A 306 -35.83 2.63 3.05
N ASP A 307 -36.34 3.53 3.88
CA ASP A 307 -37.76 3.75 4.17
C ASP A 307 -38.32 4.92 3.34
N GLY A 308 -37.49 5.52 2.48
CA GLY A 308 -37.87 6.66 1.63
C GLY A 308 -37.92 7.99 2.39
N ALA A 309 -37.34 8.06 3.60
CA ALA A 309 -37.23 9.30 4.34
C ALA A 309 -36.00 10.11 3.86
N ALA A 310 -36.16 11.43 3.70
CA ALA A 310 -35.05 12.30 3.36
C ALA A 310 -34.12 12.47 4.56
N THR A 311 -32.81 12.35 4.32
CA THR A 311 -31.79 12.61 5.34
C THR A 311 -31.59 14.11 5.54
N ALA A 312 -30.88 14.49 6.61
CA ALA A 312 -30.26 15.80 6.68
C ALA A 312 -29.32 16.02 5.47
N TRP A 313 -29.05 17.28 5.14
CA TRP A 313 -27.95 17.62 4.24
C TRP A 313 -26.62 17.19 4.84
N SER A 314 -25.68 16.78 3.98
CA SER A 314 -24.29 16.59 4.37
C SER A 314 -23.69 17.87 4.92
N ALA A 315 -22.58 17.73 5.66
CA ALA A 315 -21.65 18.83 5.78
C ALA A 315 -21.28 19.32 4.37
N PRO A 316 -21.23 20.64 4.14
CA PRO A 316 -20.86 21.14 2.83
C PRO A 316 -19.39 20.88 2.52
N ALA A 317 -19.10 20.59 1.25
CA ALA A 317 -17.75 20.41 0.72
C ALA A 317 -17.46 21.46 -0.36
N ARG A 318 -16.20 21.53 -0.79
CA ARG A 318 -15.75 22.43 -1.85
C ARG A 318 -14.74 21.78 -2.79
N PHE A 319 -14.42 22.43 -3.90
CA PHE A 319 -13.28 22.15 -4.76
C PHE A 319 -12.94 23.40 -5.59
N VAL A 320 -11.73 23.48 -6.14
CA VAL A 320 -11.30 24.61 -6.98
C VAL A 320 -11.06 24.13 -8.41
N MET A 321 -11.69 24.80 -9.38
CA MET A 321 -11.46 24.55 -10.80
C MET A 321 -10.06 24.96 -11.22
N GLY A 322 -9.50 24.22 -12.18
CA GLY A 322 -8.22 24.52 -12.80
C GLY A 322 -8.31 25.58 -13.91
N ARG A 323 -7.28 25.59 -14.77
CA ARG A 323 -7.23 26.36 -16.03
C ARG A 323 -7.69 25.47 -17.17
N LEU A 324 -8.88 25.74 -17.69
CA LEU A 324 -9.61 24.83 -18.59
C LEU A 324 -9.23 25.02 -20.06
N ALA A 325 -8.72 26.20 -20.41
CA ALA A 325 -8.24 26.54 -21.73
C ALA A 325 -6.91 27.30 -21.67
N PRO A 326 -6.08 27.28 -22.74
CA PRO A 326 -4.86 28.08 -22.81
C PRO A 326 -5.10 29.57 -22.57
N SER A 327 -6.25 30.10 -23.01
CA SER A 327 -6.65 31.50 -22.82
C SER A 327 -6.94 31.88 -21.37
N ASP A 328 -7.10 30.91 -20.48
CA ASP A 328 -7.29 31.20 -19.06
C ASP A 328 -5.98 31.69 -18.43
N TRP A 329 -4.82 31.34 -19.00
CA TRP A 329 -3.52 31.78 -18.52
C TRP A 329 -3.20 33.21 -18.95
N LYS A 330 -2.73 34.04 -18.01
CA LYS A 330 -2.20 35.38 -18.29
C LYS A 330 -0.67 35.38 -18.37
N GLY A 331 -0.03 34.47 -17.64
CA GLY A 331 1.41 34.29 -17.64
C GLY A 331 1.98 33.90 -19.00
N GLN A 332 3.22 34.28 -19.19
CA GLN A 332 4.07 33.90 -20.30
C GLN A 332 5.11 32.90 -19.81
N TRP A 333 5.54 32.00 -20.68
CA TRP A 333 6.64 31.09 -20.37
C TRP A 333 7.95 31.87 -20.26
N ILE A 334 8.62 31.74 -19.11
CA ILE A 334 9.88 32.42 -18.81
C ILE A 334 10.97 31.42 -18.44
N GLY A 335 12.23 31.76 -18.73
CA GLY A 335 13.39 30.95 -18.35
C GLY A 335 14.71 31.68 -18.58
N ALA A 336 15.81 30.99 -18.31
CA ALA A 336 17.16 31.51 -18.51
C ALA A 336 17.53 31.71 -19.99
N ASN A 337 17.02 30.84 -20.88
CA ASN A 337 17.33 30.78 -22.32
C ASN A 337 18.84 30.64 -22.64
N GLU A 338 19.58 30.00 -21.74
CA GLU A 338 20.92 29.47 -21.94
C GLU A 338 21.01 28.06 -21.34
N ASP A 339 22.04 27.28 -21.70
CA ASP A 339 22.28 25.96 -21.13
C ASP A 339 22.83 26.11 -19.69
N PRO A 340 22.06 25.71 -18.66
CA PRO A 340 22.46 25.83 -17.26
C PRO A 340 23.52 24.80 -16.87
N ARG A 341 23.86 23.84 -17.74
CA ARG A 341 24.78 22.73 -17.46
C ARG A 341 24.41 22.02 -16.15
N HIS A 342 23.12 21.76 -15.98
CA HIS A 342 22.50 21.17 -14.79
C HIS A 342 22.51 22.05 -13.52
N ALA A 343 22.90 23.33 -13.56
CA ALA A 343 22.70 24.24 -12.42
C ALA A 343 21.20 24.57 -12.25
N ALA A 344 20.73 24.72 -11.01
CA ALA A 344 19.34 25.15 -10.80
C ALA A 344 19.17 26.64 -11.13
N VAL A 345 18.04 26.99 -11.73
CA VAL A 345 17.70 28.37 -12.13
C VAL A 345 16.83 29.01 -11.04
N TYR A 346 17.26 30.14 -10.51
CA TYR A 346 16.56 30.88 -9.46
C TYR A 346 15.87 32.08 -10.11
N LEU A 347 14.56 32.19 -9.95
CA LEU A 347 13.74 33.26 -10.50
C LEU A 347 13.04 34.03 -9.38
N ARG A 348 12.91 35.34 -9.54
CA ARG A 348 12.22 36.19 -8.57
C ARG A 348 11.42 37.32 -9.21
N LYS A 349 10.39 37.76 -8.50
CA LYS A 349 9.64 39.00 -8.79
C LYS A 349 9.12 39.61 -7.51
N GLU A 350 9.30 40.92 -7.36
CA GLU A 350 8.63 41.71 -6.33
C GLU A 350 7.41 42.44 -6.89
N PHE A 351 6.40 42.63 -6.06
CA PHE A 351 5.24 43.45 -6.37
C PHE A 351 4.62 44.02 -5.10
N ASP A 352 3.87 45.12 -5.21
CA ASP A 352 3.18 45.71 -4.08
C ASP A 352 1.73 45.20 -3.99
N LEU A 353 1.36 44.69 -2.82
CA LEU A 353 -0.01 44.32 -2.47
C LEU A 353 -0.68 45.50 -1.75
N ALA A 354 -1.64 46.15 -2.40
CA ALA A 354 -2.26 47.37 -1.87
C ALA A 354 -3.20 47.13 -0.68
N ARG A 355 -3.87 45.98 -0.62
CA ARG A 355 -4.92 45.67 0.37
C ARG A 355 -4.98 44.16 0.69
N PRO A 356 -5.54 43.75 1.84
CA PRO A 356 -5.61 42.34 2.22
C PRO A 356 -6.42 41.54 1.20
N VAL A 357 -6.03 40.28 0.98
CA VAL A 357 -6.78 39.38 0.10
C VAL A 357 -7.73 38.50 0.91
N ARG A 358 -8.88 38.20 0.32
CA ARG A 358 -9.83 37.21 0.82
C ARG A 358 -9.34 35.79 0.52
N ARG A 359 -8.81 35.59 -0.68
CA ARG A 359 -8.29 34.30 -1.16
C ARG A 359 -7.12 34.55 -2.11
N ALA A 360 -6.09 33.73 -2.01
CA ALA A 360 -5.02 33.69 -3.00
C ALA A 360 -4.78 32.25 -3.48
N THR A 361 -4.74 32.08 -4.79
CA THR A 361 -4.50 30.77 -5.41
C THR A 361 -3.44 30.93 -6.49
N VAL A 362 -2.42 30.07 -6.46
CA VAL A 362 -1.39 30.05 -7.49
C VAL A 362 -1.56 28.81 -8.36
N HIS A 363 -1.56 29.02 -9.68
CA HIS A 363 -1.44 27.99 -10.69
C HIS A 363 -0.06 28.13 -11.32
N PHE A 364 0.76 27.08 -11.31
CA PHE A 364 2.10 27.17 -11.90
C PHE A 364 2.61 25.84 -12.47
N SER A 365 3.38 25.93 -13.54
CA SER A 365 4.10 24.82 -14.18
C SER A 365 5.57 25.19 -14.26
N GLY A 366 6.37 24.62 -13.37
CA GLY A 366 7.83 24.65 -13.47
C GLY A 366 8.30 23.33 -14.09
N LEU A 367 8.64 23.35 -15.39
CA LEU A 367 9.00 22.13 -16.11
C LEU A 367 10.39 21.65 -15.72
N GLY A 368 10.48 20.35 -15.44
CA GLY A 368 11.54 19.75 -14.65
C GLY A 368 11.01 19.50 -13.25
N TRP A 369 11.64 20.10 -12.24
CA TRP A 369 11.08 20.21 -10.90
C TRP A 369 11.14 21.65 -10.43
N SER A 370 10.26 22.02 -9.50
CA SER A 370 10.12 23.41 -9.05
C SER A 370 9.83 23.52 -7.57
N HIS A 371 10.32 24.61 -6.98
CA HIS A 371 10.04 24.99 -5.60
C HIS A 371 9.65 26.47 -5.55
N LEU A 372 8.40 26.75 -5.18
CA LEU A 372 7.85 28.10 -5.07
C LEU A 372 7.82 28.55 -3.61
N SER A 373 8.26 29.78 -3.36
CA SER A 373 8.15 30.48 -2.08
C SER A 373 7.55 31.87 -2.24
N VAL A 374 6.93 32.35 -1.16
CA VAL A 374 6.45 33.71 -0.99
C VAL A 374 7.05 34.29 0.28
N ASP A 375 7.69 35.45 0.17
CA ASP A 375 8.37 36.14 1.28
C ASP A 375 9.34 35.22 2.05
N GLY A 376 10.10 34.41 1.31
CA GLY A 376 11.05 33.42 1.84
C GLY A 376 10.44 32.19 2.50
N ARG A 377 9.12 31.97 2.36
CA ARG A 377 8.41 30.82 2.93
C ARG A 377 7.86 29.93 1.82
N PRO A 378 8.16 28.62 1.81
CA PRO A 378 7.58 27.69 0.85
C PRO A 378 6.04 27.73 0.87
N VAL A 379 5.43 27.64 -0.32
CA VAL A 379 3.95 27.64 -0.43
C VAL A 379 3.34 26.29 -0.04
N ASN A 380 4.12 25.21 -0.16
CA ASN A 380 3.79 23.86 0.23
C ASN A 380 5.08 23.12 0.64
N ASP A 381 4.93 21.88 1.08
CA ASP A 381 5.98 20.93 1.46
C ASP A 381 6.15 19.81 0.42
N TRP A 382 5.66 20.01 -0.80
CA TRP A 382 5.80 19.06 -1.89
C TRP A 382 7.22 19.09 -2.43
N VAL A 383 7.71 17.93 -2.83
CA VAL A 383 9.04 17.74 -3.41
C VAL A 383 8.92 17.07 -4.77
N LEU A 384 9.96 17.17 -5.59
CA LEU A 384 10.02 16.52 -6.91
C LEU A 384 8.76 16.75 -7.76
N SER A 385 8.26 17.99 -7.73
CA SER A 385 6.99 18.38 -8.33
C SER A 385 7.20 19.47 -9.40
N PRO A 386 6.41 19.50 -10.48
CA PRO A 386 5.33 18.57 -10.80
C PRO A 386 5.83 17.16 -11.18
N GLY A 387 4.95 16.17 -11.16
CA GLY A 387 5.26 14.79 -11.58
C GLY A 387 5.65 14.70 -13.06
N ASN A 388 6.34 13.62 -13.46
CA ASN A 388 6.83 13.45 -14.84
C ASN A 388 5.73 12.96 -15.80
N THR A 389 5.67 13.49 -17.02
CA THR A 389 4.75 13.07 -18.08
C THR A 389 5.48 13.06 -19.43
N SER A 390 4.80 12.63 -20.49
CA SER A 390 5.23 12.95 -21.86
C SER A 390 4.96 14.42 -22.16
N TYR A 391 5.89 15.33 -21.80
CA TYR A 391 5.66 16.79 -21.81
C TYR A 391 5.27 17.41 -23.17
N HIS A 392 5.60 16.74 -24.29
CA HIS A 392 5.15 17.12 -25.63
C HIS A 392 3.67 16.80 -25.92
N ILE A 393 3.02 16.01 -25.07
CA ILE A 393 1.59 15.64 -25.15
C ILE A 393 0.83 16.30 -23.99
N ARG A 394 1.35 16.19 -22.76
CA ARG A 394 0.77 16.79 -21.55
C ARG A 394 1.85 17.39 -20.66
N ALA A 395 1.70 18.66 -20.30
CA ALA A 395 2.59 19.37 -19.39
C ALA A 395 1.85 19.63 -18.05
N PRO A 396 2.33 19.10 -16.93
CA PRO A 396 1.62 19.21 -15.66
C PRO A 396 1.78 20.59 -15.04
N TYR A 397 0.73 21.07 -14.38
CA TYR A 397 0.77 22.27 -13.53
C TYR A 397 0.16 21.96 -12.16
N LEU A 398 0.57 22.75 -11.18
CA LEU A 398 0.16 22.65 -9.77
C LEU A 398 -0.83 23.77 -9.45
N THR A 399 -1.77 23.49 -8.55
CA THR A 399 -2.67 24.51 -7.97
C THR A 399 -2.53 24.47 -6.46
N VAL A 400 -2.24 25.62 -5.84
CA VAL A 400 -1.97 25.71 -4.41
C VAL A 400 -2.72 26.91 -3.82
N ASP A 401 -3.37 26.70 -2.68
CA ASP A 401 -3.90 27.79 -1.85
C ASP A 401 -2.75 28.46 -1.11
N VAL A 402 -2.56 29.77 -1.36
CA VAL A 402 -1.49 30.58 -0.78
C VAL A 402 -2.04 31.76 0.02
N THR A 403 -3.32 31.74 0.37
CA THR A 403 -4.04 32.83 1.05
C THR A 403 -3.28 33.34 2.28
N ARG A 404 -2.76 32.43 3.11
CA ARG A 404 -1.99 32.75 4.34
C ARG A 404 -0.74 33.62 4.10
N HIS A 405 -0.19 33.65 2.89
CA HIS A 405 0.99 34.46 2.56
C HIS A 405 0.64 35.92 2.24
N PHE A 406 -0.64 36.21 2.01
CA PHE A 406 -1.13 37.51 1.51
C PHE A 406 -2.14 38.20 2.44
N GLU A 407 -2.30 37.73 3.68
CA GLU A 407 -3.19 38.35 4.68
C GLU A 407 -2.82 39.81 4.98
N LYS A 408 -1.54 40.17 4.82
CA LYS A 408 -1.02 41.52 5.09
C LYS A 408 -0.63 42.22 3.78
N PRO A 409 -1.12 43.46 3.55
CA PRO A 409 -0.63 44.33 2.49
C PRO A 409 0.86 44.65 2.61
N GLY A 410 1.42 45.22 1.56
CA GLY A 410 2.81 45.66 1.48
C GLY A 410 3.55 44.98 0.34
N ARG A 411 4.86 45.21 0.29
CA ARG A 411 5.73 44.61 -0.72
C ARG A 411 5.86 43.11 -0.52
N LYS A 412 5.72 42.36 -1.60
CA LYS A 412 5.74 40.89 -1.66
C LYS A 412 6.81 40.41 -2.62
N ALA A 413 7.38 39.24 -2.35
CA ALA A 413 8.32 38.58 -3.24
C ALA A 413 7.83 37.17 -3.59
N LEU A 414 7.75 36.87 -4.89
CA LEU A 414 7.65 35.52 -5.41
C LEU A 414 9.03 35.03 -5.79
N ALA A 415 9.36 33.80 -5.41
CA ALA A 415 10.62 33.16 -5.73
C ALA A 415 10.40 31.72 -6.18
N VAL A 416 11.04 31.32 -7.27
CA VAL A 416 10.96 29.96 -7.82
C VAL A 416 12.37 29.45 -8.06
N VAL A 417 12.65 28.22 -7.62
CA VAL A 417 13.84 27.47 -8.03
C VAL A 417 13.40 26.38 -9.00
N LEU A 418 14.02 26.33 -10.18
CA LEU A 418 13.80 25.28 -11.18
C LEU A 418 14.99 24.33 -11.23
N GLY A 419 14.70 23.03 -11.20
CA GLY A 419 15.64 21.95 -11.46
C GLY A 419 15.27 21.16 -12.71
N ASP A 420 16.17 20.30 -13.16
CA ASP A 420 16.13 19.60 -14.44
C ASP A 420 15.00 18.57 -14.48
N GLY A 421 14.84 17.82 -13.38
CA GLY A 421 13.89 16.72 -13.25
C GLY A 421 13.94 15.77 -14.44
N TRP A 422 12.77 15.32 -14.88
CA TRP A 422 12.63 14.48 -16.08
C TRP A 422 12.50 15.29 -17.39
N TYR A 423 12.63 16.62 -17.34
CA TYR A 423 12.41 17.49 -18.49
C TYR A 423 13.72 17.87 -19.20
N ALA A 424 14.76 18.20 -18.43
CA ALA A 424 16.05 18.65 -18.94
C ALA A 424 17.14 17.57 -18.82
N LEU A 425 16.87 16.37 -19.38
CA LEU A 425 17.78 15.24 -19.30
C LEU A 425 18.90 15.31 -20.35
N SER A 426 20.14 15.04 -19.94
CA SER A 426 21.29 14.80 -20.83
C SER A 426 21.70 13.32 -20.83
N LYS A 427 22.55 12.91 -21.77
CA LYS A 427 23.00 11.52 -21.89
C LYS A 427 23.85 11.11 -20.67
N ASP A 428 23.40 10.08 -19.97
CA ASP A 428 24.01 9.47 -18.79
C ASP A 428 23.74 7.95 -18.80
N PRO A 429 24.53 7.09 -18.12
CA PRO A 429 24.30 5.63 -18.15
C PRO A 429 22.90 5.20 -17.68
N TRP A 430 22.22 6.02 -16.88
CA TRP A 430 20.96 5.65 -16.21
C TRP A 430 19.71 6.29 -16.81
N VAL A 431 19.81 7.15 -17.82
CA VAL A 431 18.63 7.76 -18.47
C VAL A 431 18.08 6.95 -19.62
N HIS A 432 18.82 5.95 -20.13
CA HIS A 432 18.31 4.94 -21.05
C HIS A 432 17.41 5.47 -22.21
N LYS A 433 17.86 6.46 -22.98
CA LYS A 433 17.11 7.09 -24.09
C LYS A 433 16.01 8.09 -23.69
N PHE A 434 15.82 8.40 -22.41
CA PHE A 434 14.92 9.50 -22.04
C PHE A 434 15.43 10.86 -22.56
N GLU A 435 16.75 11.02 -22.67
CA GLU A 435 17.39 12.20 -23.25
C GLU A 435 17.12 12.38 -24.75
N THR A 436 16.60 11.34 -25.42
CA THR A 436 16.26 11.40 -26.86
C THR A 436 14.79 11.75 -27.10
N LEU A 437 14.00 11.95 -26.05
CA LEU A 437 12.58 12.24 -26.18
C LEU A 437 12.36 13.66 -26.75
N PRO A 438 11.33 13.86 -27.58
CA PRO A 438 11.15 15.11 -28.34
C PRO A 438 10.84 16.34 -27.48
N TYR A 439 10.59 16.15 -26.18
CA TYR A 439 10.29 17.22 -25.25
C TYR A 439 11.50 17.75 -24.48
N VAL A 440 12.66 17.09 -24.57
CA VAL A 440 13.83 17.43 -23.78
C VAL A 440 14.26 18.86 -24.10
N ASP A 441 14.25 19.71 -23.08
CA ASP A 441 14.47 21.15 -23.19
C ASP A 441 14.87 21.73 -21.82
N GLN A 442 15.22 23.02 -21.76
CA GLN A 442 15.66 23.70 -20.54
C GLN A 442 14.51 24.02 -19.57
N PRO A 443 14.75 23.96 -18.24
CA PRO A 443 13.72 24.28 -17.25
C PRO A 443 13.11 25.67 -17.48
N LYS A 444 11.79 25.76 -17.35
CA LYS A 444 11.02 26.99 -17.61
C LYS A 444 9.77 27.06 -16.73
N LEU A 445 9.28 28.28 -16.52
CA LEU A 445 8.16 28.59 -15.63
C LEU A 445 7.00 29.23 -16.39
N LEU A 446 5.79 28.76 -16.11
CA LEU A 446 4.53 29.47 -16.33
C LEU A 446 3.82 29.62 -14.98
N LEU A 447 3.38 30.82 -14.63
CA LEU A 447 2.75 31.08 -13.32
C LEU A 447 1.69 32.17 -13.41
N ASP A 448 0.54 31.91 -12.78
CA ASP A 448 -0.48 32.89 -12.44
C ASP A 448 -0.82 32.79 -10.94
N LEU A 449 -0.64 33.88 -10.22
CA LEU A 449 -1.12 34.08 -8.84
C LEU A 449 -2.38 34.95 -8.89
N GLU A 450 -3.51 34.36 -8.54
CA GLU A 450 -4.79 35.05 -8.42
C GLU A 450 -5.00 35.53 -6.99
N LEU A 451 -5.30 36.82 -6.84
CA LEU A 451 -5.55 37.51 -5.57
C LEU A 451 -6.98 38.05 -5.59
N GLU A 452 -7.90 37.37 -4.91
CA GLU A 452 -9.30 37.75 -4.80
C GLU A 452 -9.52 38.60 -3.54
N PHE A 453 -10.24 39.71 -3.70
CA PHE A 453 -10.55 40.66 -2.61
C PHE A 453 -11.99 40.52 -2.11
N ASP A 454 -12.30 41.11 -0.95
CA ASP A 454 -13.65 41.03 -0.36
C ASP A 454 -14.76 41.64 -1.24
N ASP A 455 -14.41 42.60 -2.09
CA ASP A 455 -15.32 43.20 -3.08
C ASP A 455 -15.57 42.32 -4.32
N GLY A 456 -14.93 41.13 -4.38
CA GLY A 456 -15.03 40.18 -5.48
C GLY A 456 -14.13 40.48 -6.68
N SER A 457 -13.36 41.58 -6.66
CA SER A 457 -12.37 41.85 -7.70
C SER A 457 -11.16 40.90 -7.58
N VAL A 458 -10.47 40.68 -8.70
CA VAL A 458 -9.31 39.79 -8.79
C VAL A 458 -8.13 40.51 -9.42
N GLN A 459 -6.99 40.52 -8.75
CA GLN A 459 -5.69 40.91 -9.30
C GLN A 459 -4.91 39.64 -9.67
N VAL A 460 -4.20 39.65 -10.81
CA VAL A 460 -3.36 38.52 -11.23
C VAL A 460 -1.91 38.97 -11.38
N VAL A 461 -1.03 38.40 -10.56
CA VAL A 461 0.43 38.52 -10.71
C VAL A 461 0.93 37.32 -11.48
N HIS A 462 1.65 37.53 -12.57
CA HIS A 462 1.97 36.46 -13.51
C HIS A 462 3.45 36.44 -13.93
N SER A 463 3.88 35.32 -14.50
CA SER A 463 5.20 35.18 -15.15
C SER A 463 5.25 36.02 -16.43
N ASP A 464 6.23 36.90 -16.53
CA ASP A 464 6.41 37.86 -17.63
C ASP A 464 7.87 38.35 -17.67
N ALA A 465 8.18 39.25 -18.60
CA ALA A 465 9.54 39.79 -18.78
C ALA A 465 10.06 40.64 -17.60
N SER A 466 9.24 40.96 -16.59
CA SER A 466 9.70 41.73 -15.42
C SER A 466 10.35 40.87 -14.34
N TRP A 467 10.29 39.54 -14.48
CA TRP A 467 11.01 38.63 -13.59
C TRP A 467 12.52 38.73 -13.82
N LYS A 468 13.27 38.47 -12.76
CA LYS A 468 14.73 38.35 -12.80
C LYS A 468 15.15 36.92 -12.52
N TRP A 469 16.33 36.53 -13.00
CA TRP A 469 16.92 35.23 -12.69
C TRP A 469 18.43 35.29 -12.46
N ASN A 470 18.93 34.28 -11.73
CA ASN A 470 20.35 34.00 -11.53
C ASN A 470 20.58 32.49 -11.30
N TYR A 471 21.85 32.07 -11.28
CA TYR A 471 22.23 30.79 -10.67
C TYR A 471 22.41 30.96 -9.16
N GLY A 472 22.17 29.89 -8.41
CA GLY A 472 22.31 29.90 -6.95
C GLY A 472 23.24 28.79 -6.43
N PRO A 473 23.06 28.38 -5.15
CA PRO A 473 23.94 27.39 -4.52
C PRO A 473 23.84 25.99 -5.12
N ILE A 474 22.75 25.61 -5.78
CA ILE A 474 22.64 24.31 -6.46
C ILE A 474 23.35 24.39 -7.80
N THR A 475 24.61 23.97 -7.83
CA THR A 475 25.49 24.08 -9.00
C THR A 475 25.35 22.92 -9.97
N ARG A 476 24.78 21.81 -9.52
CA ARG A 476 24.40 20.67 -10.35
C ARG A 476 23.20 19.99 -9.72
N ASN A 477 22.19 19.65 -10.51
CA ASN A 477 21.04 18.87 -10.09
C ASN A 477 20.76 17.82 -11.18
N TRP A 478 20.67 16.58 -10.75
CA TRP A 478 20.42 15.44 -11.62
C TRP A 478 19.52 14.47 -10.88
N ILE A 479 18.71 13.68 -11.58
CA ILE A 479 17.72 12.77 -10.97
C ILE A 479 18.29 11.86 -9.87
N ALA A 480 19.61 11.60 -9.85
CA ALA A 480 20.30 10.77 -8.86
C ALA A 480 21.33 11.52 -7.99
N SER A 481 21.65 12.79 -8.25
CA SER A 481 22.68 13.51 -7.50
C SER A 481 22.51 15.03 -7.56
N GLU A 482 22.88 15.73 -6.49
CA GLU A 482 22.81 17.19 -6.42
C GLU A 482 24.04 17.79 -5.71
N ASP A 483 24.71 18.73 -6.37
CA ASP A 483 25.88 19.42 -5.83
C ASP A 483 25.54 20.85 -5.40
N HIS A 484 26.03 21.24 -4.22
CA HIS A 484 25.81 22.54 -3.59
C HIS A 484 27.13 23.28 -3.36
N ASP A 485 27.18 24.58 -3.69
CA ASP A 485 28.24 25.50 -3.30
C ASP A 485 27.65 26.63 -2.44
N LEU A 486 27.78 26.52 -1.12
CA LEU A 486 27.17 27.47 -0.19
C LEU A 486 27.81 28.86 -0.23
N ARG A 487 28.98 29.02 -0.85
CA ARG A 487 29.59 30.34 -1.07
C ARG A 487 28.74 31.19 -2.03
N LYS A 488 27.85 30.57 -2.80
CA LYS A 488 26.94 31.21 -3.74
C LYS A 488 25.55 31.53 -3.16
N VAL A 489 25.34 31.34 -1.85
CA VAL A 489 24.08 31.72 -1.21
C VAL A 489 23.99 33.25 -1.13
N GLU A 490 23.00 33.82 -1.82
CA GLU A 490 22.61 35.22 -1.67
C GLU A 490 21.53 35.32 -0.57
N GLU A 491 21.90 35.78 0.62
CA GLU A 491 20.97 35.83 1.77
C GLU A 491 19.79 36.77 1.49
N GLY A 492 18.56 36.28 1.68
CA GLY A 492 17.33 37.06 1.52
C GLY A 492 16.86 37.28 0.08
N TRP A 493 17.46 36.61 -0.91
CA TRP A 493 17.08 36.73 -2.34
C TRP A 493 15.59 36.51 -2.62
N ASP A 494 14.93 35.67 -1.81
CA ASP A 494 13.52 35.29 -1.90
C ASP A 494 12.58 36.13 -1.00
N LYS A 495 13.09 37.22 -0.41
CA LYS A 495 12.33 38.15 0.44
C LYS A 495 12.14 39.52 -0.26
N PRO A 496 11.10 40.29 0.14
CA PRO A 496 10.92 41.66 -0.32
C PRO A 496 12.11 42.56 0.06
N GLY A 497 12.44 43.52 -0.81
CA GLY A 497 13.49 44.51 -0.57
C GLY A 497 14.92 44.01 -0.85
N PHE A 498 15.06 42.89 -1.54
CA PHE A 498 16.36 42.38 -1.97
C PHE A 498 16.86 43.13 -3.22
N THR A 499 18.14 43.51 -3.23
CA THR A 499 18.76 44.22 -4.36
C THR A 499 19.23 43.23 -5.42
N ASP A 500 18.43 43.05 -6.47
CA ASP A 500 18.70 42.14 -7.58
C ASP A 500 19.42 42.80 -8.78
N ALA A 501 20.14 43.91 -8.55
CA ALA A 501 20.83 44.65 -9.61
C ALA A 501 21.88 43.82 -10.39
N GLY A 502 22.41 42.75 -9.79
CA GLY A 502 23.32 41.79 -10.44
C GLY A 502 22.61 40.62 -11.13
N TRP A 503 21.29 40.52 -11.01
CA TRP A 503 20.49 39.46 -11.65
C TRP A 503 20.14 39.83 -13.08
N ARG A 504 19.92 38.80 -13.90
CA ARG A 504 19.63 38.94 -15.33
C ARG A 504 18.12 39.04 -15.55
N ASP A 505 17.73 39.69 -16.63
CA ASP A 505 16.35 39.61 -17.11
C ASP A 505 16.03 38.19 -17.59
N VAL A 506 14.82 37.72 -17.29
CA VAL A 506 14.34 36.46 -17.88
C VAL A 506 14.10 36.63 -19.37
N ALA A 507 14.25 35.53 -20.12
CA ALA A 507 13.80 35.46 -21.49
C ALA A 507 12.35 34.96 -21.56
N LEU A 508 11.57 35.54 -22.46
CA LEU A 508 10.31 34.94 -22.90
C LEU A 508 10.63 33.77 -23.82
N VAL A 509 10.23 32.56 -23.44
CA VAL A 509 10.56 31.32 -24.15
C VAL A 509 9.31 30.64 -24.67
N LYS A 510 9.49 29.70 -25.60
CA LYS A 510 8.38 28.85 -26.05
C LYS A 510 8.08 27.78 -24.99
N GLY A 511 6.81 27.62 -24.66
CA GLY A 511 6.33 26.49 -23.84
C GLY A 511 6.43 25.14 -24.55
N PRO A 512 6.20 24.02 -23.83
CA PRO A 512 6.16 22.69 -24.41
C PRO A 512 4.96 22.57 -25.38
N ALA A 513 5.04 21.63 -26.31
CA ALA A 513 3.93 21.36 -27.25
C ALA A 513 2.70 20.73 -26.57
N GLY A 514 2.89 20.11 -25.40
CA GLY A 514 1.82 19.42 -24.69
C GLY A 514 0.81 20.36 -24.08
N ARG A 515 -0.44 19.89 -23.95
CA ARG A 515 -1.50 20.63 -23.25
C ARG A 515 -1.19 20.73 -21.76
N LEU A 516 -1.47 21.88 -21.15
CA LEU A 516 -1.39 22.03 -19.71
C LEU A 516 -2.48 21.19 -19.02
N VAL A 517 -2.11 20.43 -18.01
CA VAL A 517 -3.03 19.60 -17.21
C VAL A 517 -2.72 19.71 -15.72
N ALA A 518 -3.74 19.78 -14.88
CA ALA A 518 -3.58 19.82 -13.44
C ALA A 518 -3.03 18.49 -12.93
N GLN A 519 -2.04 18.55 -12.04
CA GLN A 519 -1.58 17.38 -11.31
C GLN A 519 -2.72 16.81 -10.45
N ARG A 520 -2.99 15.51 -10.58
CA ARG A 520 -4.10 14.84 -9.87
C ARG A 520 -3.65 13.73 -8.93
N GLU A 521 -2.52 13.12 -9.23
CA GLU A 521 -1.84 12.18 -8.34
C GLU A 521 -1.49 12.86 -7.00
N PRO A 522 -1.44 12.09 -5.89
CA PRO A 522 -0.95 12.61 -4.63
C PRO A 522 0.45 13.23 -4.77
N PRO A 523 0.73 14.35 -4.10
CA PRO A 523 2.04 14.98 -4.16
C PRO A 523 3.10 14.07 -3.51
N THR A 524 4.34 14.15 -4.00
CA THR A 524 5.48 13.55 -3.31
C THR A 524 5.88 14.44 -2.13
N ARG A 525 6.11 13.85 -0.96
CA ARG A 525 6.54 14.55 0.28
C ARG A 525 7.70 13.83 0.95
N VAL A 526 8.34 14.49 1.92
CA VAL A 526 9.15 13.80 2.93
C VAL A 526 8.20 13.20 3.96
N ILE A 527 8.06 11.88 3.97
CA ILE A 527 7.10 11.16 4.82
C ILE A 527 7.70 10.63 6.13
N ASP A 528 9.02 10.45 6.19
CA ASP A 528 9.71 10.02 7.40
C ASP A 528 11.14 10.60 7.46
N ARG A 529 11.66 10.72 8.69
CA ARG A 529 13.02 11.20 8.98
C ARG A 529 13.76 10.15 9.79
N ILE A 530 14.74 9.53 9.16
CA ILE A 530 15.42 8.31 9.61
C ILE A 530 16.83 8.69 10.06
N ARG A 531 17.21 8.29 11.26
CA ARG A 531 18.57 8.50 11.76
C ARG A 531 19.48 7.32 11.42
N PRO A 532 20.76 7.56 11.10
CA PRO A 532 21.73 6.48 11.02
C PRO A 532 21.88 5.85 12.40
N GLN A 533 21.98 4.53 12.42
CA GLN A 533 22.16 3.76 13.65
C GLN A 533 23.64 3.67 14.00
N ARG A 534 24.52 3.48 13.01
CA ARG A 534 25.97 3.30 13.21
C ARG A 534 26.80 4.27 12.38
N VAL A 535 27.92 4.72 12.93
CA VAL A 535 29.00 5.41 12.19
C VAL A 535 30.32 4.66 12.39
N THR A 536 31.06 4.41 11.31
CA THR A 536 32.40 3.81 11.35
C THR A 536 33.38 4.55 10.45
N GLN A 537 34.65 4.64 10.85
CA GLN A 537 35.69 5.14 9.95
C GLN A 537 36.13 3.99 9.03
N VAL A 538 35.86 4.10 7.73
CA VAL A 538 36.20 3.03 6.76
C VAL A 538 37.59 3.20 6.15
N ARG A 539 38.11 4.42 6.13
CA ARG A 539 39.49 4.80 5.77
C ARG A 539 39.77 6.20 6.34
N PRO A 540 41.05 6.62 6.50
CA PRO A 540 41.36 7.94 7.05
C PRO A 540 40.56 9.06 6.38
N GLY A 541 39.81 9.82 7.18
CA GLY A 541 38.98 10.93 6.70
C GLY A 541 37.68 10.55 5.95
N THR A 542 37.28 9.28 5.93
CA THR A 542 36.00 8.82 5.37
C THR A 542 35.20 8.02 6.41
N TRP A 543 33.94 8.40 6.58
CA TRP A 543 33.04 7.86 7.59
C TRP A 543 31.80 7.26 6.95
N ARG A 544 31.46 6.03 7.30
CA ARG A 544 30.27 5.31 6.82
C ARG A 544 29.17 5.37 7.86
N TYR A 545 28.00 5.83 7.45
CA TYR A 545 26.77 5.87 8.25
C TYR A 545 25.79 4.84 7.72
N GLU A 546 25.25 4.00 8.60
CA GLU A 546 24.31 2.94 8.23
C GLU A 546 22.96 3.16 8.91
N PHE A 547 21.89 3.04 8.14
CA PHE A 547 20.53 3.34 8.60
C PHE A 547 19.79 2.14 9.19
N GLY A 548 20.36 0.93 9.08
CA GLY A 548 19.76 -0.33 9.51
C GLY A 548 18.63 -0.84 8.58
N ARG A 549 17.97 0.06 7.84
CA ARG A 549 16.93 -0.27 6.86
C ARG A 549 17.13 0.45 5.53
N GLU A 550 16.49 -0.06 4.49
CA GLU A 550 16.45 0.60 3.17
C GLU A 550 15.27 1.56 3.07
N PHE A 551 15.52 2.77 2.56
CA PHE A 551 14.46 3.74 2.25
C PHE A 551 14.80 4.53 1.00
N GLN A 552 13.79 5.12 0.36
CA GLN A 552 13.98 5.99 -0.79
C GLN A 552 13.99 7.46 -0.38
N GLY A 553 14.97 8.23 -0.84
CA GLY A 553 15.00 9.68 -0.72
C GLY A 553 16.41 10.27 -0.75
N TRP A 554 16.74 11.12 0.20
CA TRP A 554 18.05 11.78 0.29
C TRP A 554 18.51 11.92 1.73
N VAL A 555 19.70 12.49 1.95
CA VAL A 555 20.19 12.83 3.28
C VAL A 555 20.34 14.34 3.43
N GLU A 556 19.89 14.87 4.57
CA GLU A 556 20.29 16.18 5.08
C GLU A 556 21.47 16.00 6.04
N PHE A 557 22.45 16.89 5.93
CA PHE A 557 23.75 16.71 6.58
C PHE A 557 24.32 18.06 6.99
N SER A 558 24.82 18.17 8.22
CA SER A 558 25.49 19.39 8.70
C SER A 558 26.99 19.17 8.93
N ALA A 559 27.79 20.19 8.59
CA ALA A 559 29.23 20.19 8.84
C ALA A 559 29.76 21.59 9.17
N THR A 560 30.99 21.63 9.64
CA THR A 560 31.77 22.84 9.89
C THR A 560 33.16 22.68 9.32
N GLY A 561 33.70 23.75 8.75
CA GLY A 561 35.04 23.76 8.18
C GLY A 561 35.34 25.08 7.47
N PRO A 562 36.59 25.28 7.00
CA PRO A 562 36.96 26.47 6.24
C PRO A 562 36.12 26.63 4.96
N ALA A 563 35.93 27.88 4.54
CA ALA A 563 35.31 28.19 3.25
C ALA A 563 36.05 27.47 2.10
N GLY A 564 35.29 26.86 1.18
CA GLY A 564 35.84 26.09 0.07
C GLY A 564 36.11 24.61 0.38
N THR A 565 35.90 24.15 1.62
CA THR A 565 35.97 22.73 1.96
C THR A 565 34.90 21.96 1.20
N ALA A 566 35.29 20.96 0.41
CA ALA A 566 34.39 20.11 -0.35
C ALA A 566 34.10 18.81 0.42
N VAL A 567 32.85 18.66 0.85
CA VAL A 567 32.32 17.43 1.44
C VAL A 567 31.71 16.57 0.34
N ALA A 568 32.05 15.28 0.30
CA ALA A 568 31.45 14.31 -0.62
C ALA A 568 30.59 13.31 0.15
N ILE A 569 29.36 13.08 -0.32
CA ILE A 569 28.38 12.17 0.25
C ILE A 569 28.06 11.09 -0.80
N THR A 570 28.61 9.90 -0.61
CA THR A 570 28.38 8.74 -1.47
C THR A 570 27.22 7.91 -0.93
N VAL A 571 26.19 7.67 -1.74
CA VAL A 571 24.95 6.98 -1.33
C VAL A 571 24.97 5.53 -1.79
N PHE A 572 24.68 4.59 -0.90
CA PHE A 572 24.64 3.15 -1.19
C PHE A 572 23.20 2.63 -1.32
N PRO A 573 22.97 1.62 -2.19
CA PRO A 573 23.98 0.77 -2.84
C PRO A 573 24.57 1.26 -4.17
N GLN A 574 23.96 2.24 -4.85
CA GLN A 574 24.35 2.64 -6.22
C GLN A 574 25.65 3.46 -6.32
N LYS A 575 26.16 3.96 -5.19
CA LYS A 575 27.36 4.79 -5.08
C LYS A 575 27.28 6.13 -5.84
N TYR A 576 26.10 6.73 -5.93
CA TYR A 576 25.95 8.11 -6.41
C TYR A 576 26.63 9.08 -5.45
N VAL A 577 27.33 10.09 -5.98
CA VAL A 577 28.09 11.07 -5.18
C VAL A 577 27.43 12.43 -5.27
N ASN A 578 27.11 13.00 -4.12
CA ASN A 578 26.67 14.38 -3.95
C ASN A 578 27.81 15.20 -3.35
N ARG A 579 27.99 16.46 -3.80
CA ARG A 579 29.03 17.35 -3.28
C ARG A 579 28.44 18.56 -2.59
N PHE A 580 29.11 18.99 -1.54
CA PHE A 580 28.68 20.11 -0.71
C PHE A 580 29.91 20.96 -0.35
N THR A 581 29.99 22.20 -0.85
CA THR A 581 31.10 23.13 -0.56
C THR A 581 30.69 24.14 0.51
N LEU A 582 31.46 24.19 1.60
CA LEU A 582 31.24 25.06 2.75
C LEU A 582 31.56 26.53 2.45
N ALA A 583 30.82 27.47 3.04
CA ALA A 583 31.14 28.90 3.00
C ALA A 583 31.92 29.37 4.23
N GLY A 584 32.11 28.51 5.25
CA GLY A 584 32.91 28.81 6.43
C GLY A 584 32.20 29.69 7.45
N LYS A 585 30.86 29.69 7.46
CA LYS A 585 30.01 30.51 8.33
C LYS A 585 29.53 29.80 9.60
N GLY A 586 30.28 28.80 10.08
CA GLY A 586 29.92 27.98 11.25
C GLY A 586 29.34 26.62 10.85
N VAL A 587 28.24 26.21 11.50
CA VAL A 587 27.52 24.98 11.13
C VAL A 587 26.67 25.26 9.90
N GLU A 588 26.93 24.51 8.83
CA GLU A 588 26.27 24.67 7.55
C GLU A 588 25.63 23.35 7.14
N THR A 589 24.40 23.41 6.59
CA THR A 589 23.60 22.21 6.27
C THR A 589 23.41 22.06 4.77
N TYR A 590 23.72 20.88 4.24
CA TYR A 590 23.33 20.41 2.92
C TYR A 590 21.84 20.01 2.93
N ARG A 591 21.03 20.67 2.09
CA ARG A 591 19.58 20.44 1.98
C ARG A 591 19.19 20.26 0.50
N PRO A 592 19.24 19.03 -0.03
CA PRO A 592 18.95 18.79 -1.43
C PRO A 592 17.47 18.96 -1.76
N ARG A 593 17.13 19.09 -3.05
CA ARG A 593 15.75 19.37 -3.51
C ARG A 593 15.28 18.57 -4.73
N PHE A 594 16.20 18.23 -5.62
CA PHE A 594 15.96 17.79 -7.00
C PHE A 594 16.74 16.50 -7.33
N HIS A 595 16.80 15.57 -6.37
CA HIS A 595 17.25 14.20 -6.62
C HIS A 595 16.60 13.25 -5.62
N TYR A 596 16.74 11.94 -5.85
CA TYR A 596 16.40 10.91 -4.87
C TYR A 596 17.17 9.62 -5.16
N ASN A 597 17.37 8.77 -4.17
CA ASN A 597 18.08 7.49 -4.29
C ASN A 597 17.50 6.46 -3.32
N ALA A 598 17.74 5.18 -3.56
CA ALA A 598 17.64 4.17 -2.51
C ALA A 598 18.83 4.29 -1.55
N ILE A 599 18.57 4.22 -0.25
CA ILE A 599 19.56 4.48 0.81
C ILE A 599 19.52 3.37 1.84
N THR A 600 20.63 2.65 1.96
CA THR A 600 20.92 1.75 3.10
C THR A 600 22.04 2.30 3.98
N ALA A 601 22.97 3.01 3.36
CA ALA A 601 24.11 3.64 4.00
C ALA A 601 24.61 4.83 3.16
N ILE A 602 25.45 5.66 3.78
CA ILE A 602 26.24 6.67 3.07
C ILE A 602 27.70 6.63 3.52
N GLU A 603 28.61 7.07 2.67
CA GLU A 603 29.99 7.43 3.02
C GLU A 603 30.20 8.93 2.87
N VAL A 604 30.72 9.57 3.92
CA VAL A 604 31.04 11.00 3.95
C VAL A 604 32.55 11.19 4.03
N SER A 605 33.11 12.00 3.14
CA SER A 605 34.52 12.42 3.17
C SER A 605 34.66 13.93 3.01
N GLY A 606 35.84 14.47 3.33
CA GLY A 606 36.11 15.92 3.24
C GLY A 606 35.73 16.70 4.51
N VAL A 607 35.47 16.02 5.62
CA VAL A 607 35.22 16.63 6.95
C VAL A 607 36.39 16.35 7.91
N ALA A 608 36.78 17.36 8.69
CA ALA A 608 37.85 17.24 9.68
C ALA A 608 37.42 16.41 10.90
N THR A 609 36.15 16.54 11.31
CA THR A 609 35.54 15.79 12.41
C THR A 609 34.30 15.07 11.87
N PRO A 610 34.08 13.78 12.18
CA PRO A 610 32.85 13.11 11.81
C PRO A 610 31.66 13.80 12.49
N PRO A 611 30.60 14.14 11.76
CA PRO A 611 29.34 14.52 12.38
C PRO A 611 28.77 13.38 13.23
N GLY A 612 28.06 13.75 14.29
CA GLY A 612 27.36 12.78 15.12
C GLY A 612 26.18 12.15 14.37
N LEU A 613 25.61 11.07 14.92
CA LEU A 613 24.42 10.44 14.37
C LEU A 613 23.22 11.41 14.29
N GLU A 614 23.15 12.39 15.21
CA GLU A 614 22.10 13.41 15.27
C GLU A 614 22.29 14.57 14.28
N ASP A 615 23.44 14.69 13.64
CA ASP A 615 23.73 15.74 12.65
C ASP A 615 23.37 15.32 11.21
N LEU A 616 22.83 14.10 11.08
CA LEU A 616 22.49 13.47 9.81
C LEU A 616 21.06 12.91 9.84
N VAL A 617 20.28 13.23 8.82
CA VAL A 617 18.90 12.73 8.66
C VAL A 617 18.73 12.16 7.26
N GLY A 618 18.34 10.90 7.16
CA GLY A 618 17.73 10.33 5.97
C GLY A 618 16.30 10.83 5.84
N CYS A 619 15.97 11.50 4.74
CA CYS A 619 14.62 11.94 4.44
C CYS A 619 13.98 10.91 3.51
N GLN A 620 13.05 10.11 4.01
CA GLN A 620 12.29 9.19 3.18
C GLN A 620 11.22 9.98 2.42
N ILE A 621 11.14 9.76 1.11
CA ILE A 621 10.22 10.46 0.23
C ILE A 621 9.36 9.48 -0.56
N ASN A 622 8.09 9.81 -0.74
CA ASN A 622 7.17 9.15 -1.68
C ASN A 622 5.88 9.93 -1.86
N ALA A 623 5.04 9.45 -2.78
CA ALA A 623 3.67 9.92 -2.92
C ALA A 623 2.90 9.75 -1.60
N ASP A 624 2.22 10.82 -1.19
CA ASP A 624 1.44 10.89 0.05
C ASP A 624 0.13 10.09 -0.08
N LEU A 625 0.27 8.77 0.00
CA LEU A 625 -0.82 7.82 -0.21
C LEU A 625 -1.61 7.60 1.09
N GLN A 626 -2.91 7.85 1.01
CA GLN A 626 -3.81 7.55 2.12
C GLN A 626 -4.03 6.04 2.25
N THR A 627 -3.79 5.47 3.43
CA THR A 627 -4.12 4.07 3.72
C THR A 627 -5.62 3.82 3.70
N THR A 628 -6.05 2.75 3.04
CA THR A 628 -7.47 2.33 2.95
C THR A 628 -7.71 0.94 3.53
N GLY A 629 -6.68 0.19 3.89
CA GLY A 629 -6.86 -1.12 4.49
C GLY A 629 -5.74 -1.53 5.42
N ALA A 630 -6.06 -2.50 6.27
CA ALA A 630 -5.10 -3.13 7.16
C ALA A 630 -5.41 -4.62 7.26
N PHE A 631 -4.35 -5.41 7.44
CA PHE A 631 -4.41 -6.84 7.68
C PHE A 631 -3.49 -7.20 8.84
N VAL A 632 -3.95 -8.10 9.69
CA VAL A 632 -3.17 -8.72 10.75
C VAL A 632 -3.71 -10.12 11.03
N SER A 633 -2.83 -11.06 11.37
CA SER A 633 -3.16 -12.45 11.70
C SER A 633 -2.47 -12.91 12.98
N SER A 634 -2.76 -14.14 13.39
CA SER A 634 -2.05 -14.81 14.48
C SER A 634 -0.61 -15.21 14.16
N ASP A 635 -0.13 -15.03 12.92
CA ASP A 635 1.25 -15.34 12.52
C ASP A 635 2.07 -14.05 12.38
N ASP A 636 2.97 -13.81 13.32
CA ASP A 636 3.85 -12.64 13.34
C ASP A 636 4.81 -12.59 12.14
N THR A 637 5.20 -13.73 11.57
CA THR A 637 6.03 -13.78 10.36
C THR A 637 5.25 -13.30 9.15
N LEU A 638 4.01 -13.76 9.00
CA LEU A 638 3.11 -13.29 7.94
C LEU A 638 2.80 -11.80 8.08
N ASN A 639 2.55 -11.33 9.31
CA ASN A 639 2.35 -9.91 9.62
C ASN A 639 3.56 -9.07 9.21
N TRP A 640 4.76 -9.55 9.54
CA TRP A 640 5.99 -8.86 9.17
C TRP A 640 6.18 -8.82 7.65
N MET A 641 5.93 -9.93 6.94
CA MET A 641 6.04 -9.98 5.46
C MET A 641 5.00 -9.07 4.80
N HIS A 642 3.78 -8.99 5.35
CA HIS A 642 2.77 -8.03 4.91
C HIS A 642 3.24 -6.58 5.09
N GLY A 643 3.87 -6.27 6.22
CA GLY A 643 4.53 -4.97 6.45
C GLY A 643 5.64 -4.67 5.43
N SER A 644 6.41 -5.68 5.00
CA SER A 644 7.42 -5.53 3.95
C SER A 644 6.79 -5.18 2.60
N VAL A 645 5.62 -5.74 2.24
CA VAL A 645 4.88 -5.33 1.05
C VAL A 645 4.52 -3.84 1.09
N ILE A 646 3.98 -3.37 2.22
CA ILE A 646 3.61 -1.97 2.42
C ILE A 646 4.83 -1.06 2.25
N ARG A 647 5.95 -1.35 2.93
CA ARG A 647 7.18 -0.56 2.80
C ARG A 647 7.73 -0.56 1.37
N THR A 648 7.64 -1.68 0.67
CA THR A 648 8.05 -1.79 -0.74
C THR A 648 7.23 -0.85 -1.62
N PHE A 649 5.90 -0.87 -1.48
CA PHE A 649 5.02 0.01 -2.26
C PHE A 649 5.32 1.48 -1.97
N MET A 650 5.46 1.85 -0.69
CA MET A 650 5.82 3.21 -0.29
C MET A 650 7.16 3.64 -0.87
N ASN A 651 8.15 2.75 -0.95
CA ASN A 651 9.44 3.06 -1.57
C ASN A 651 9.43 2.98 -3.11
N TYR A 652 8.33 2.58 -3.75
CA TYR A 652 8.26 2.40 -5.21
C TYR A 652 7.45 3.51 -5.90
N VAL A 653 6.87 4.48 -5.17
CA VAL A 653 5.98 5.49 -5.77
C VAL A 653 6.51 6.91 -5.55
N ILE A 654 7.13 7.48 -6.58
CA ILE A 654 7.49 8.92 -6.67
C ILE A 654 6.70 9.56 -7.81
N ALA A 655 5.63 10.27 -7.49
CA ALA A 655 4.59 10.77 -8.42
C ALA A 655 3.87 9.68 -9.24
N VAL A 656 4.61 8.77 -9.85
CA VAL A 656 4.15 7.52 -10.45
C VAL A 656 4.90 6.34 -9.83
N PRO A 657 4.35 5.12 -9.89
CA PRO A 657 5.13 3.93 -9.56
C PRO A 657 6.38 3.83 -10.46
N ASN A 658 7.57 3.67 -9.87
CA ASN A 658 8.83 3.54 -10.57
C ASN A 658 9.88 2.80 -9.73
N ASP A 659 10.81 2.10 -10.38
CA ASP A 659 11.96 1.49 -9.69
C ASP A 659 12.79 2.57 -8.98
N PRO A 660 12.84 2.59 -7.64
CA PRO A 660 13.49 3.66 -6.89
C PRO A 660 15.02 3.56 -6.87
N THR A 661 15.57 2.42 -7.28
CA THR A 661 16.95 2.03 -7.01
C THR A 661 17.88 2.34 -8.17
N ARG A 662 17.65 1.79 -9.36
CA ARG A 662 18.59 1.84 -10.50
C ARG A 662 18.01 2.53 -11.72
N GLU A 663 16.82 2.16 -12.17
CA GLU A 663 16.26 2.59 -13.46
C GLU A 663 15.36 3.81 -13.36
N LYS A 664 14.61 3.97 -12.26
CA LYS A 664 13.70 5.10 -12.06
C LYS A 664 12.57 5.18 -13.08
N LYS A 665 12.22 4.03 -13.68
CA LYS A 665 11.22 3.89 -14.76
C LYS A 665 9.92 3.29 -14.25
N GLY A 666 8.80 3.73 -14.82
CA GLY A 666 7.49 3.10 -14.63
C GLY A 666 7.26 1.95 -15.61
N TRP A 667 7.79 0.77 -15.31
CA TRP A 667 7.56 -0.45 -16.11
C TRP A 667 6.10 -0.90 -16.02
N THR A 668 5.44 -1.08 -17.15
CA THR A 668 3.97 -1.24 -17.15
C THR A 668 3.48 -2.50 -16.45
N GLN A 669 4.22 -3.60 -16.54
CA GLN A 669 3.88 -4.87 -15.87
C GLN A 669 4.11 -4.81 -14.36
N ASP A 670 5.12 -4.06 -13.90
CA ASP A 670 5.35 -3.88 -12.48
C ASP A 670 4.18 -3.12 -11.84
N ILE A 671 3.63 -2.18 -12.59
CA ILE A 671 2.51 -1.36 -12.20
C ILE A 671 1.20 -2.17 -12.23
N GLU A 672 1.11 -3.13 -13.17
CA GLU A 672 0.03 -4.12 -13.25
C GLU A 672 -0.10 -4.93 -11.97
N THR A 673 0.97 -5.66 -11.65
CA THR A 673 1.05 -6.58 -10.52
C THR A 673 0.81 -5.89 -9.18
N GLN A 674 0.98 -4.56 -9.13
CA GLN A 674 0.70 -3.76 -7.95
C GLN A 674 -0.75 -3.28 -7.83
N LEU A 675 -1.49 -3.06 -8.92
CA LEU A 675 -2.80 -2.40 -8.88
C LEU A 675 -3.77 -3.13 -7.93
N ARG A 676 -3.86 -4.46 -8.04
CA ARG A 676 -4.79 -5.27 -7.23
C ARG A 676 -4.44 -5.21 -5.74
N PRO A 677 -3.22 -5.53 -5.27
CA PRO A 677 -2.87 -5.39 -3.85
C PRO A 677 -2.93 -3.93 -3.36
N ALA A 678 -2.45 -2.96 -4.15
CA ALA A 678 -2.46 -1.56 -3.77
C ALA A 678 -3.87 -1.00 -3.58
N SER A 679 -4.86 -1.49 -4.34
CA SER A 679 -6.26 -1.07 -4.20
C SER A 679 -6.89 -1.41 -2.85
N TYR A 680 -6.34 -2.40 -2.13
CA TYR A 680 -6.72 -2.71 -0.75
C TYR A 680 -5.94 -1.89 0.27
N LEU A 681 -4.66 -1.60 -0.01
CA LEU A 681 -3.74 -0.99 0.95
C LEU A 681 -3.88 0.54 0.98
N PHE A 682 -4.08 1.19 -0.17
CA PHE A 682 -4.07 2.64 -0.30
C PHE A 682 -5.15 3.17 -1.24
N ASP A 683 -5.48 4.45 -1.11
CA ASP A 683 -6.28 5.17 -2.10
C ASP A 683 -5.41 5.53 -3.31
N VAL A 684 -5.41 4.64 -4.29
CA VAL A 684 -4.60 4.77 -5.51
C VAL A 684 -5.43 5.21 -6.72
N ARG A 685 -6.67 5.67 -6.52
CA ARG A 685 -7.60 6.00 -7.61
C ARG A 685 -7.02 7.03 -8.58
N SER A 686 -6.65 8.21 -8.07
CA SER A 686 -6.12 9.29 -8.89
C SER A 686 -4.72 8.98 -9.45
N LEU A 687 -3.90 8.23 -8.70
CA LEU A 687 -2.56 7.79 -9.13
C LEU A 687 -2.64 6.92 -10.39
N PHE A 688 -3.40 5.83 -10.34
CA PHE A 688 -3.51 4.91 -11.49
C PHE A 688 -4.31 5.52 -12.63
N GLU A 689 -5.32 6.35 -12.36
CA GLU A 689 -5.97 7.09 -13.43
C GLU A 689 -4.94 7.94 -14.17
N ARG A 690 -4.14 8.74 -13.44
CA ARG A 690 -3.12 9.62 -14.03
C ARG A 690 -2.13 8.84 -14.86
N TRP A 691 -1.56 7.78 -14.30
CA TRP A 691 -0.57 6.95 -14.98
C TRP A 691 -1.15 6.25 -16.21
N HIS A 692 -2.40 5.80 -16.15
CA HIS A 692 -3.05 5.18 -17.31
C HIS A 692 -3.21 6.15 -18.48
N ASP A 693 -3.42 7.44 -18.22
CA ASP A 693 -3.38 8.43 -19.29
C ASP A 693 -2.00 8.51 -19.95
N ASP A 694 -0.90 8.38 -19.19
CA ASP A 694 0.45 8.37 -19.78
C ASP A 694 0.66 7.14 -20.66
N LEU A 695 0.11 5.99 -20.24
CA LEU A 695 0.12 4.78 -21.07
C LEU A 695 -0.63 4.97 -22.39
N ARG A 696 -1.79 5.65 -22.36
CA ARG A 696 -2.56 5.97 -23.58
C ARG A 696 -1.84 6.97 -24.47
N ASP A 697 -1.24 8.01 -23.88
CA ASP A 697 -0.45 9.00 -24.59
C ASP A 697 0.75 8.37 -25.31
N GLY A 698 1.35 7.33 -24.71
CA GLY A 698 2.47 6.59 -25.28
C GLY A 698 2.08 5.54 -26.33
N GLN A 699 0.79 5.25 -26.56
CA GLN A 699 0.39 4.20 -27.50
C GLN A 699 0.78 4.55 -28.94
N ALA A 700 1.49 3.64 -29.60
CA ALA A 700 1.93 3.79 -30.97
C ALA A 700 0.76 3.71 -31.97
N LYS A 701 0.98 4.21 -33.20
CA LYS A 701 -0.05 4.27 -34.25
C LYS A 701 -0.56 2.90 -34.69
N ASP A 702 0.26 1.86 -34.60
CA ASP A 702 -0.08 0.47 -34.89
C ASP A 702 -0.91 -0.20 -33.78
N GLY A 703 -1.08 0.47 -32.63
CA GLY A 703 -1.80 -0.02 -31.47
C GLY A 703 -0.92 -0.58 -30.37
N ASN A 704 0.39 -0.76 -30.58
CA ASN A 704 1.29 -1.24 -29.54
C ASN A 704 1.43 -0.21 -28.40
N CYS A 705 1.57 -0.68 -27.17
CA CYS A 705 1.79 0.16 -25.99
C CYS A 705 3.24 0.03 -25.50
N PRO A 706 3.82 1.10 -24.93
CA PRO A 706 5.18 1.06 -24.41
C PRO A 706 5.26 0.16 -23.18
N ASN A 707 6.41 -0.45 -22.96
CA ASN A 707 6.73 -1.24 -21.76
C ASN A 707 7.21 -0.37 -20.58
N VAL A 708 7.49 0.92 -20.82
CA VAL A 708 7.81 1.94 -19.81
C VAL A 708 6.98 3.18 -20.10
N THR A 709 6.27 3.72 -19.10
CA THR A 709 5.51 4.96 -19.27
C THR A 709 5.48 5.84 -18.01
N PRO A 710 5.62 7.18 -18.15
CA PRO A 710 6.05 7.90 -19.34
C PRO A 710 7.50 7.53 -19.73
N GLY A 711 7.80 7.39 -21.02
CA GLY A 711 9.16 7.04 -21.45
C GLY A 711 9.26 6.52 -22.89
N PRO A 712 10.47 6.10 -23.29
CA PRO A 712 10.71 5.51 -24.60
C PRO A 712 10.25 4.04 -24.67
N PHE A 713 10.12 3.51 -25.89
CA PHE A 713 9.90 2.09 -26.13
C PHE A 713 11.20 1.28 -26.02
N TYR A 714 11.11 0.10 -25.41
CA TYR A 714 12.17 -0.91 -25.45
C TYR A 714 11.58 -2.25 -25.91
N ASP A 715 11.43 -2.42 -27.23
CA ASP A 715 10.69 -3.55 -27.83
C ASP A 715 11.16 -4.92 -27.36
N SER A 716 12.48 -5.12 -27.15
CA SER A 716 13.04 -6.40 -26.67
C SER A 716 12.63 -6.76 -25.23
N PHE A 717 12.15 -5.79 -24.45
CA PHE A 717 11.68 -5.94 -23.08
C PHE A 717 10.17 -5.71 -22.94
N ASN A 718 9.44 -5.69 -24.06
CA ASN A 718 7.98 -5.62 -24.09
C ASN A 718 7.40 -7.02 -24.26
N SER A 719 6.15 -7.23 -23.88
CA SER A 719 5.41 -8.46 -24.18
C SER A 719 3.89 -8.20 -24.14
N THR A 720 3.09 -9.23 -24.40
CA THR A 720 1.62 -9.13 -24.41
C THR A 720 1.08 -8.59 -23.08
N TRP A 721 1.67 -8.98 -21.95
CA TRP A 721 1.20 -8.52 -20.62
C TRP A 721 1.52 -7.05 -20.34
N TRP A 722 2.71 -6.59 -20.75
CA TRP A 722 3.23 -5.25 -20.45
C TRP A 722 2.37 -4.18 -21.12
N GLY A 723 2.26 -4.22 -22.45
CA GLY A 723 1.38 -3.32 -23.19
C GLY A 723 -0.11 -3.56 -22.90
N GLY A 724 -0.47 -4.81 -22.58
CA GLY A 724 -1.82 -5.25 -22.23
C GLY A 724 -2.45 -4.53 -21.04
N THR A 725 -1.63 -3.86 -20.23
CA THR A 725 -2.06 -2.93 -19.18
C THR A 725 -3.06 -1.90 -19.62
N VAL A 726 -3.03 -1.50 -20.91
CA VAL A 726 -4.05 -0.58 -21.44
C VAL A 726 -5.46 -1.17 -21.43
N VAL A 727 -5.58 -2.51 -21.42
CA VAL A 727 -6.84 -3.26 -21.44
C VAL A 727 -7.28 -3.70 -20.04
N TRP A 728 -6.47 -4.53 -19.37
CA TRP A 728 -6.91 -5.13 -18.10
C TRP A 728 -6.85 -4.12 -16.94
N GLY A 729 -5.96 -3.11 -16.99
CA GLY A 729 -5.80 -2.10 -15.93
C GLY A 729 -7.10 -1.35 -15.59
N PRO A 730 -7.73 -0.65 -16.54
CA PRO A 730 -9.01 0.02 -16.30
C PRO A 730 -10.14 -0.93 -15.89
N TRP A 731 -10.11 -2.18 -16.36
CA TRP A 731 -11.10 -3.18 -15.97
C TRP A 731 -11.01 -3.52 -14.49
N TYR A 732 -9.83 -3.87 -13.96
CA TYR A 732 -9.69 -4.18 -12.54
C TYR A 732 -9.79 -2.93 -11.66
N TRP A 733 -9.38 -1.76 -12.16
CA TRP A 733 -9.65 -0.49 -11.48
C TRP A 733 -11.16 -0.25 -11.33
N TYR A 734 -11.95 -0.50 -12.39
CA TYR A 734 -13.42 -0.43 -12.32
C TYR A 734 -13.99 -1.46 -11.34
N GLN A 735 -13.48 -2.69 -11.34
CA GLN A 735 -13.90 -3.71 -10.38
C GLN A 735 -13.65 -3.30 -8.92
N ALA A 736 -12.51 -2.64 -8.64
CA ALA A 736 -12.16 -2.18 -7.30
C ALA A 736 -12.97 -0.95 -6.86
N TYR A 737 -13.27 0.00 -7.76
CA TYR A 737 -13.80 1.31 -7.37
C TYR A 737 -15.20 1.66 -7.89
N GLY A 738 -15.71 0.93 -8.88
CA GLY A 738 -17.08 1.07 -9.40
C GLY A 738 -17.33 2.26 -10.32
N ASP A 739 -16.32 3.09 -10.57
CA ASP A 739 -16.41 4.20 -11.52
C ASP A 739 -16.02 3.74 -12.93
N ARG A 740 -16.93 3.97 -13.89
CA ARG A 740 -16.76 3.49 -15.27
C ARG A 740 -15.95 4.44 -16.16
N ARG A 741 -15.65 5.68 -15.74
CA ARG A 741 -15.15 6.72 -16.67
C ARG A 741 -13.85 6.29 -17.36
N ILE A 742 -12.83 5.87 -16.59
CA ILE A 742 -11.56 5.41 -17.17
C ILE A 742 -11.75 4.19 -18.08
N LEU A 743 -12.63 3.26 -17.71
CA LEU A 743 -12.90 2.07 -18.51
C LEU A 743 -13.48 2.43 -19.89
N LEU A 744 -14.47 3.32 -19.91
CA LEU A 744 -15.14 3.74 -21.14
C LEU A 744 -14.25 4.63 -22.00
N ASP A 745 -13.58 5.62 -21.40
CA ASP A 745 -12.70 6.54 -22.10
C ASP A 745 -11.51 5.81 -22.74
N SER A 746 -11.10 4.68 -22.18
CA SER A 746 -9.97 3.88 -22.69
C SER A 746 -10.34 2.89 -23.77
N TYR A 747 -11.64 2.64 -24.03
CA TYR A 747 -12.09 1.67 -25.02
C TYR A 747 -11.39 1.78 -26.39
N PRO A 748 -11.21 2.98 -27.00
CA PRO A 748 -10.51 3.08 -28.28
C PRO A 748 -9.06 2.60 -28.23
N ALA A 749 -8.35 2.85 -27.12
CA ALA A 749 -6.98 2.39 -26.93
C ALA A 749 -6.92 0.87 -26.71
N MET A 750 -7.87 0.33 -25.94
CA MET A 750 -7.99 -1.12 -25.73
C MET A 750 -8.24 -1.86 -27.04
N LYS A 751 -9.18 -1.35 -27.84
CA LYS A 751 -9.52 -1.89 -29.16
C LYS A 751 -8.29 -1.98 -30.05
N ARG A 752 -7.53 -0.88 -30.17
CA ARG A 752 -6.29 -0.85 -30.96
C ARG A 752 -5.24 -1.83 -30.47
N TYR A 753 -5.10 -2.03 -29.16
CA TYR A 753 -4.13 -2.99 -28.63
C TYR A 753 -4.53 -4.44 -28.96
N VAL A 754 -5.81 -4.81 -28.83
CA VAL A 754 -6.28 -6.15 -29.19
C VAL A 754 -6.19 -6.38 -30.71
N ASP A 755 -6.49 -5.37 -31.53
CA ASP A 755 -6.28 -5.42 -32.98
C ASP A 755 -4.79 -5.56 -33.33
N PHE A 756 -3.89 -4.85 -32.64
CA PHE A 756 -2.43 -5.03 -32.77
C PHE A 756 -2.01 -6.48 -32.48
N LEU A 757 -2.47 -7.08 -31.38
CA LEU A 757 -2.17 -8.48 -31.05
C LEU A 757 -2.66 -9.45 -32.14
N THR A 758 -3.77 -9.12 -32.82
CA THR A 758 -4.24 -9.89 -33.98
C THR A 758 -3.22 -9.90 -35.12
N THR A 759 -2.50 -8.79 -35.32
CA THR A 759 -1.47 -8.68 -36.36
C THR A 759 -0.13 -9.29 -35.97
N GLN A 760 0.18 -9.35 -34.68
CA GLN A 760 1.44 -9.91 -34.19
C GLN A 760 1.42 -11.44 -34.08
N GLY A 761 0.27 -12.02 -33.70
CA GLY A 761 0.18 -13.43 -33.37
C GLY A 761 0.09 -14.33 -34.61
N LYS A 762 1.03 -15.26 -34.78
CA LYS A 762 0.94 -16.31 -35.80
C LYS A 762 -0.08 -17.36 -35.35
N ASP A 763 -1.06 -17.66 -36.19
CA ASP A 763 -2.18 -18.57 -35.88
C ASP A 763 -2.93 -18.20 -34.58
N GLY A 764 -2.90 -16.92 -34.21
CA GLY A 764 -3.49 -16.39 -32.97
C GLY A 764 -2.68 -16.65 -31.70
N MET A 765 -1.41 -17.09 -31.80
CA MET A 765 -0.52 -17.35 -30.67
C MET A 765 0.49 -16.21 -30.49
N GLN A 766 0.73 -15.80 -29.25
CA GLN A 766 1.62 -14.68 -28.93
C GLN A 766 3.02 -15.17 -28.52
N ASP A 767 3.98 -15.20 -29.45
CA ASP A 767 5.34 -15.74 -29.21
C ASP A 767 6.44 -14.66 -29.20
N TRP A 768 6.34 -13.68 -28.31
CA TRP A 768 7.29 -12.57 -28.25
C TRP A 768 7.49 -12.04 -26.82
N GLY A 769 8.61 -11.37 -26.60
CA GLY A 769 8.85 -10.61 -25.37
C GLY A 769 9.34 -11.42 -24.16
N LEU A 770 9.11 -10.86 -22.97
CA LEU A 770 9.57 -11.35 -21.66
C LEU A 770 8.69 -12.44 -21.03
N ALA A 771 7.37 -12.44 -21.25
CA ALA A 771 6.42 -13.39 -20.64
C ALA A 771 6.51 -13.48 -19.10
N ASP A 772 6.79 -14.64 -18.49
CA ASP A 772 6.80 -14.81 -17.03
C ASP A 772 8.17 -14.45 -16.41
N TRP A 773 8.52 -13.17 -16.45
CA TRP A 773 9.83 -12.68 -16.01
C TRP A 773 10.19 -13.11 -14.56
N LEU A 774 11.45 -13.53 -14.37
CA LEU A 774 12.01 -14.00 -13.08
C LEU A 774 11.31 -15.22 -12.45
N ALA A 775 10.65 -16.05 -13.27
CA ALA A 775 10.25 -17.38 -12.83
C ALA A 775 11.46 -18.24 -12.45
N ILE A 776 11.28 -19.20 -11.53
CA ILE A 776 12.29 -20.24 -11.25
C ILE A 776 12.28 -21.25 -12.40
N GLU A 777 11.08 -21.60 -12.86
CA GLU A 777 10.85 -22.48 -14.00
C GLU A 777 10.14 -21.71 -15.12
N ASP A 778 10.77 -21.69 -16.29
CA ASP A 778 10.25 -20.94 -17.43
C ASP A 778 8.98 -21.58 -18.00
N THR A 779 7.93 -20.78 -18.13
CA THR A 779 6.75 -21.16 -18.91
C THR A 779 6.91 -20.63 -20.32
N HIS A 780 6.85 -21.52 -21.32
CA HIS A 780 7.05 -21.14 -22.71
C HIS A 780 6.20 -19.91 -23.09
N ARG A 781 6.82 -18.92 -23.74
CA ARG A 781 6.21 -17.61 -24.03
C ARG A 781 4.83 -17.67 -24.66
N MET A 782 4.62 -18.51 -25.68
CA MET A 782 3.28 -18.74 -26.25
C MET A 782 2.23 -19.20 -25.23
N VAL A 783 2.60 -20.12 -24.33
CA VAL A 783 1.71 -20.69 -23.33
C VAL A 783 1.34 -19.61 -22.29
N ASN A 784 2.28 -18.72 -21.96
CA ASN A 784 2.07 -17.63 -21.00
C ASN A 784 1.35 -16.39 -21.60
N ASN A 785 1.72 -15.93 -22.79
CA ASN A 785 1.21 -14.68 -23.37
C ASN A 785 -0.16 -14.82 -24.06
N THR A 786 -0.46 -15.97 -24.68
CA THR A 786 -1.72 -16.16 -25.41
C THR A 786 -2.97 -16.08 -24.50
N PRO A 787 -2.95 -16.54 -23.23
CA PRO A 787 -4.03 -16.31 -22.28
C PRO A 787 -4.36 -14.83 -22.04
N ALA A 788 -3.37 -13.93 -22.07
CA ALA A 788 -3.62 -12.50 -21.98
C ALA A 788 -4.44 -11.99 -23.18
N TYR A 789 -4.13 -12.46 -24.39
CA TYR A 789 -4.89 -12.08 -25.58
C TYR A 789 -6.37 -12.50 -25.49
N TYR A 790 -6.64 -13.70 -24.96
CA TYR A 790 -8.00 -14.16 -24.65
C TYR A 790 -8.69 -13.24 -23.62
N LEU A 791 -8.02 -12.96 -22.50
CA LEU A 791 -8.54 -12.07 -21.45
C LEU A 791 -8.89 -10.69 -22.03
N TYR A 792 -8.02 -10.11 -22.85
CA TYR A 792 -8.18 -8.77 -23.39
C TYR A 792 -9.31 -8.70 -24.42
N ALA A 793 -9.44 -9.69 -25.31
CA ALA A 793 -10.58 -9.78 -26.22
C ALA A 793 -11.91 -9.86 -25.43
N GLY A 794 -11.97 -10.67 -24.37
CA GLY A 794 -13.14 -10.74 -23.49
C GLY A 794 -13.46 -9.44 -22.75
N ILE A 795 -12.43 -8.70 -22.29
CA ILE A 795 -12.62 -7.38 -21.68
C ILE A 795 -13.16 -6.38 -22.70
N VAL A 796 -12.54 -6.28 -23.89
CA VAL A 796 -12.98 -5.36 -24.95
C VAL A 796 -14.42 -5.67 -25.37
N SER A 797 -14.78 -6.96 -25.49
CA SER A 797 -16.16 -7.40 -25.74
C SER A 797 -17.14 -6.85 -24.69
N ARG A 798 -16.85 -7.04 -23.40
CA ARG A 798 -17.70 -6.54 -22.30
C ARG A 798 -17.80 -5.02 -22.27
N VAL A 799 -16.69 -4.30 -22.49
CA VAL A 799 -16.67 -2.83 -22.50
C VAL A 799 -17.40 -2.26 -23.73
N ALA A 800 -17.32 -2.92 -24.89
CA ALA A 800 -18.12 -2.58 -26.06
C ALA A 800 -19.61 -2.72 -25.76
N ALA A 801 -20.02 -3.84 -25.14
CA ALA A 801 -21.40 -4.08 -24.74
C ALA A 801 -21.92 -3.02 -23.74
N MET A 802 -21.10 -2.61 -22.77
CA MET A 802 -21.44 -1.53 -21.82
C MET A 802 -21.73 -0.18 -22.48
N GLN A 803 -21.19 0.06 -23.68
CA GLN A 803 -21.40 1.28 -24.46
C GLN A 803 -22.46 1.13 -25.57
N GLY A 804 -23.07 -0.05 -25.72
CA GLY A 804 -24.02 -0.34 -26.79
C GLY A 804 -23.38 -0.58 -28.17
N LEU A 805 -22.06 -0.85 -28.23
CA LEU A 805 -21.33 -1.16 -29.46
C LEU A 805 -21.46 -2.66 -29.79
N THR A 806 -22.65 -3.06 -30.26
CA THR A 806 -23.04 -4.48 -30.41
C THR A 806 -22.14 -5.28 -31.37
N ASP A 807 -21.74 -4.68 -32.50
CA ASP A 807 -20.92 -5.37 -33.51
C ASP A 807 -19.51 -5.63 -32.99
N ASP A 808 -18.92 -4.64 -32.32
CA ASP A 808 -17.62 -4.80 -31.67
C ASP A 808 -17.70 -5.84 -30.55
N ALA A 809 -18.75 -5.79 -29.70
CA ALA A 809 -18.95 -6.77 -28.64
C ALA A 809 -18.97 -8.21 -29.19
N LYS A 810 -19.75 -8.43 -30.26
CA LYS A 810 -19.82 -9.73 -30.95
C LYS A 810 -18.47 -10.13 -31.56
N LYS A 811 -17.80 -9.22 -32.28
CA LYS A 811 -16.49 -9.47 -32.91
C LYS A 811 -15.46 -9.94 -31.88
N TYR A 812 -15.33 -9.23 -30.76
CA TYR A 812 -14.31 -9.54 -29.76
C TYR A 812 -14.67 -10.75 -28.90
N GLU A 813 -15.96 -11.06 -28.72
CA GLU A 813 -16.40 -12.33 -28.13
C GLU A 813 -16.03 -13.51 -29.04
N GLU A 814 -16.35 -13.45 -30.33
CA GLU A 814 -15.99 -14.48 -31.31
C GLU A 814 -14.47 -14.67 -31.38
N LEU A 815 -13.71 -13.58 -31.31
CA LEU A 815 -12.25 -13.61 -31.24
C LEU A 815 -11.77 -14.32 -29.96
N ALA A 816 -12.28 -13.97 -28.79
CA ALA A 816 -11.93 -14.61 -27.52
C ALA A 816 -12.21 -16.12 -27.58
N GLN A 817 -13.40 -16.53 -28.02
CA GLN A 817 -13.74 -17.94 -28.17
C GLN A 817 -12.82 -18.65 -29.18
N SER A 818 -12.44 -17.98 -30.26
CA SER A 818 -11.52 -18.52 -31.24
C SER A 818 -10.09 -18.70 -30.70
N ILE A 819 -9.62 -17.79 -29.84
CA ILE A 819 -8.32 -17.91 -29.16
C ILE A 819 -8.37 -19.09 -28.18
N ARG A 820 -9.42 -19.18 -27.35
CA ARG A 820 -9.59 -20.28 -26.38
C ARG A 820 -9.55 -21.65 -27.06
N ARG A 821 -10.29 -21.82 -28.17
CA ARG A 821 -10.28 -23.07 -28.95
C ARG A 821 -8.87 -23.43 -29.44
N ARG A 822 -8.20 -22.51 -30.15
CA ARG A 822 -6.85 -22.76 -30.70
C ARG A 822 -5.81 -22.99 -29.60
N TYR A 823 -5.91 -22.28 -28.48
CA TYR A 823 -5.03 -22.46 -27.33
C TYR A 823 -5.17 -23.87 -26.75
N ASN A 824 -6.41 -24.33 -26.55
CA ASN A 824 -6.68 -25.69 -26.07
C ASN A 824 -6.24 -26.75 -27.10
N GLU A 825 -6.52 -26.57 -28.39
CA GLU A 825 -6.07 -27.48 -29.44
C GLU A 825 -4.54 -27.63 -29.49
N LYS A 826 -3.80 -26.55 -29.20
CA LYS A 826 -2.34 -26.53 -29.32
C LYS A 826 -1.61 -26.96 -28.05
N PHE A 827 -2.14 -26.63 -26.87
CA PHE A 827 -1.39 -26.78 -25.61
C PHE A 827 -2.02 -27.73 -24.59
N LEU A 828 -3.31 -28.07 -24.70
CA LEU A 828 -3.98 -28.91 -23.71
C LEU A 828 -3.79 -30.41 -24.00
N PHE A 829 -3.13 -31.10 -23.08
CA PHE A 829 -3.11 -32.56 -23.05
C PHE A 829 -4.35 -33.07 -22.31
N THR A 830 -5.44 -33.33 -23.03
CA THR A 830 -6.76 -33.65 -22.45
C THR A 830 -6.77 -34.82 -21.45
N LYS A 831 -5.88 -35.81 -21.64
CA LYS A 831 -5.74 -36.98 -20.76
C LYS A 831 -5.16 -36.65 -19.39
N THR A 832 -4.24 -35.70 -19.32
CA THR A 832 -3.57 -35.30 -18.06
C THR A 832 -4.12 -33.98 -17.52
N GLY A 833 -4.65 -33.10 -18.37
CA GLY A 833 -5.03 -31.74 -18.02
C GLY A 833 -3.85 -30.75 -18.01
N VAL A 834 -2.67 -31.17 -18.49
CA VAL A 834 -1.47 -30.33 -18.57
C VAL A 834 -1.59 -29.34 -19.74
N TYR A 835 -1.06 -28.12 -19.57
CA TYR A 835 -0.94 -27.09 -20.60
C TYR A 835 0.54 -26.86 -20.92
N ASN A 836 1.02 -27.33 -22.06
CA ASN A 836 2.36 -27.02 -22.53
C ASN A 836 2.53 -27.37 -24.02
N LEU A 837 3.72 -27.15 -24.57
CA LEU A 837 4.10 -27.71 -25.87
C LEU A 837 4.35 -29.22 -25.78
N PRO A 838 4.00 -30.01 -26.83
CA PRO A 838 4.29 -31.44 -26.95
C PRO A 838 5.74 -31.86 -26.65
N ASP A 839 6.70 -31.02 -27.02
CA ASP A 839 8.15 -31.25 -26.91
C ASP A 839 8.82 -30.33 -25.88
N ALA A 840 8.03 -29.72 -24.99
CA ALA A 840 8.52 -28.87 -23.93
C ALA A 840 9.54 -29.60 -23.05
N LYS A 841 10.57 -28.87 -22.64
CA LYS A 841 11.56 -29.32 -21.66
C LYS A 841 11.55 -28.37 -20.47
N PRO A 842 11.87 -28.85 -19.27
CA PRO A 842 12.12 -27.98 -18.12
C PRO A 842 13.27 -27.04 -18.44
N ILE A 843 13.05 -25.74 -18.25
CA ILE A 843 14.04 -24.70 -18.51
C ILE A 843 14.09 -23.80 -17.27
N ALA A 844 15.29 -23.50 -16.79
CA ALA A 844 15.47 -22.50 -15.73
C ALA A 844 15.06 -21.12 -16.25
N GLY A 845 14.29 -20.39 -15.46
CA GLY A 845 13.88 -19.03 -15.82
C GLY A 845 15.04 -18.04 -15.92
N VAL A 846 14.79 -16.93 -16.60
CA VAL A 846 15.79 -15.89 -16.88
C VAL A 846 16.07 -15.05 -15.63
N GLY A 847 17.35 -14.67 -15.42
CA GLY A 847 17.79 -13.76 -14.36
C GLY A 847 18.62 -14.48 -13.29
N GLY A 848 19.95 -14.23 -13.27
CA GLY A 848 20.97 -14.98 -12.50
C GLY A 848 20.83 -15.05 -10.97
N ALA A 849 19.68 -14.70 -10.40
CA ALA A 849 19.27 -15.01 -9.03
C ALA A 849 18.37 -16.26 -8.91
N ALA A 850 17.95 -16.86 -10.03
CA ALA A 850 17.59 -18.27 -10.14
C ALA A 850 18.85 -19.16 -10.12
N GLY A 851 19.93 -18.68 -9.47
CA GLY A 851 21.34 -19.10 -9.61
C GLY A 851 21.67 -20.53 -9.21
N ASP A 852 20.69 -21.41 -9.13
CA ASP A 852 20.91 -22.83 -9.07
C ASP A 852 19.93 -23.55 -10.01
N SER A 853 20.41 -23.97 -11.18
CA SER A 853 19.68 -24.91 -12.05
C SER A 853 19.31 -26.20 -11.31
N ASN A 854 19.95 -26.52 -10.18
CA ASN A 854 19.55 -27.64 -9.33
C ASN A 854 18.17 -27.45 -8.68
N LEU A 855 17.63 -26.23 -8.61
CA LEU A 855 16.24 -26.01 -8.16
C LEU A 855 15.24 -26.55 -9.18
N VAL A 856 15.53 -26.44 -10.48
CA VAL A 856 14.73 -27.04 -11.56
C VAL A 856 14.90 -28.58 -11.58
N HIS A 857 16.07 -29.10 -11.19
CA HIS A 857 16.33 -30.54 -11.11
C HIS A 857 15.63 -31.27 -9.95
N ARG A 858 15.02 -30.56 -8.99
CA ARG A 858 14.20 -31.19 -7.93
C ARG A 858 12.83 -31.63 -8.43
N VAL A 859 12.42 -31.18 -9.61
CA VAL A 859 11.11 -31.51 -10.17
C VAL A 859 11.19 -32.89 -10.81
N TRP A 860 10.44 -33.85 -10.25
CA TRP A 860 10.44 -35.24 -10.68
C TRP A 860 9.34 -35.52 -11.70
N TRP A 861 9.56 -35.20 -12.98
CA TRP A 861 8.67 -35.69 -14.03
C TRP A 861 8.94 -37.16 -14.34
N LYS A 862 7.88 -37.90 -14.63
CA LYS A 862 8.00 -39.26 -15.15
C LYS A 862 8.34 -39.18 -16.63
N GLU A 863 9.28 -40.01 -17.05
CA GLU A 863 9.64 -40.15 -18.47
C GLU A 863 8.40 -40.50 -19.31
N GLY A 864 8.12 -39.68 -20.33
CA GLY A 864 6.96 -39.85 -21.22
C GLY A 864 5.69 -39.08 -20.81
N GLU A 865 5.66 -38.40 -19.66
CA GLU A 865 4.58 -37.47 -19.30
C GLU A 865 4.88 -36.04 -19.80
N PRO A 866 3.84 -35.25 -20.17
CA PRO A 866 4.04 -33.86 -20.59
C PRO A 866 4.54 -33.00 -19.43
N VAL A 867 5.50 -32.11 -19.71
CA VAL A 867 6.05 -31.16 -18.74
C VAL A 867 4.96 -30.18 -18.29
N CYS A 868 4.71 -30.14 -16.99
CA CYS A 868 3.79 -29.21 -16.34
C CYS A 868 4.61 -28.07 -15.73
N THR A 869 4.11 -26.83 -15.76
CA THR A 869 4.70 -25.73 -15.00
C THR A 869 3.62 -25.03 -14.19
N GLN A 870 3.95 -24.51 -13.00
CA GLN A 870 2.98 -23.79 -12.17
C GLN A 870 2.35 -22.61 -12.94
N GLY A 871 3.16 -21.87 -13.71
CA GLY A 871 2.69 -20.71 -14.47
C GLY A 871 1.68 -21.03 -15.57
N ALA A 872 1.94 -22.08 -16.37
CA ALA A 872 1.03 -22.49 -17.44
C ALA A 872 -0.33 -22.92 -16.88
N GLN A 873 -0.32 -23.77 -15.86
CA GLN A 873 -1.56 -24.31 -15.30
C GLN A 873 -2.35 -23.24 -14.57
N ALA A 874 -1.68 -22.39 -13.78
CA ALA A 874 -2.31 -21.30 -13.05
C ALA A 874 -3.04 -20.33 -13.99
N LEU A 875 -2.40 -19.90 -15.09
CA LEU A 875 -3.03 -19.00 -16.05
C LEU A 875 -4.22 -19.62 -16.76
N ALA A 876 -4.11 -20.88 -17.19
CA ALA A 876 -5.21 -21.58 -17.86
C ALA A 876 -6.43 -21.74 -16.94
N LEU A 877 -6.20 -22.09 -15.67
CA LEU A 877 -7.24 -22.25 -14.65
C LEU A 877 -7.86 -20.90 -14.25
N ALA A 878 -7.03 -19.90 -13.91
CA ALA A 878 -7.49 -18.61 -13.42
C ALA A 878 -8.34 -17.85 -14.46
N LEU A 879 -7.98 -17.97 -15.74
CA LEU A 879 -8.66 -17.26 -16.83
C LEU A 879 -9.81 -18.07 -17.44
N GLY A 880 -10.09 -19.29 -16.94
CA GLY A 880 -11.19 -20.11 -17.42
C GLY A 880 -10.99 -20.64 -18.84
N LEU A 881 -9.74 -20.88 -19.25
CA LEU A 881 -9.42 -21.48 -20.56
C LEU A 881 -9.74 -22.98 -20.57
N VAL A 882 -9.56 -23.65 -19.43
CA VAL A 882 -9.77 -25.10 -19.28
C VAL A 882 -11.22 -25.50 -19.60
N PRO A 883 -11.45 -26.53 -20.44
CA PRO A 883 -12.77 -27.14 -20.59
C PRO A 883 -13.26 -27.76 -19.28
N ASP A 884 -14.56 -27.68 -19.01
CA ASP A 884 -15.14 -28.13 -17.73
C ASP A 884 -14.92 -29.64 -17.49
N ASP A 885 -14.91 -30.47 -18.54
CA ASP A 885 -14.69 -31.92 -18.50
C ASP A 885 -13.21 -32.31 -18.28
N VAL A 886 -12.28 -31.35 -18.38
CA VAL A 886 -10.84 -31.52 -18.14
C VAL A 886 -10.39 -30.81 -16.86
N ARG A 887 -11.20 -29.89 -16.33
CA ARG A 887 -10.85 -29.01 -15.21
C ARG A 887 -10.29 -29.74 -14.00
N THR A 888 -10.96 -30.80 -13.52
CA THR A 888 -10.50 -31.59 -12.37
C THR A 888 -9.10 -32.17 -12.59
N ARG A 889 -8.78 -32.61 -13.82
CA ARG A 889 -7.45 -33.12 -14.18
C ARG A 889 -6.40 -32.02 -14.24
N ALA A 890 -6.77 -30.83 -14.73
CA ALA A 890 -5.88 -29.67 -14.74
C ALA A 890 -5.58 -29.16 -13.31
N GLU A 891 -6.59 -29.13 -12.45
CA GLU A 891 -6.46 -28.80 -11.02
C GLU A 891 -5.55 -29.82 -10.31
N ALA A 892 -5.77 -31.12 -10.52
CA ALA A 892 -4.91 -32.17 -9.99
C ALA A 892 -3.46 -32.03 -10.49
N SER A 893 -3.26 -31.76 -11.79
CA SER A 893 -1.92 -31.55 -12.35
C SER A 893 -1.19 -30.36 -11.73
N LEU A 894 -1.89 -29.26 -11.44
CA LEU A 894 -1.28 -28.12 -10.74
C LEU A 894 -0.85 -28.50 -9.32
N LEU A 895 -1.68 -29.24 -8.57
CA LEU A 895 -1.32 -29.68 -7.23
C LEU A 895 -0.16 -30.67 -7.22
N SER A 896 -0.12 -31.61 -8.17
CA SER A 896 1.00 -32.52 -8.36
C SER A 896 2.28 -31.79 -8.75
N GLU A 897 2.19 -30.73 -9.57
CA GLU A 897 3.34 -29.89 -9.90
C GLU A 897 3.87 -29.16 -8.66
N ILE A 898 3.00 -28.57 -7.85
CA ILE A 898 3.40 -27.93 -6.59
C ILE A 898 4.06 -28.95 -5.65
N GLU A 899 3.48 -30.15 -5.52
CA GLU A 899 4.07 -31.25 -4.73
C GLU A 899 5.44 -31.69 -5.26
N ALA A 900 5.61 -31.77 -6.58
CA ALA A 900 6.89 -32.09 -7.22
C ALA A 900 7.97 -31.02 -6.96
N HIS A 901 7.55 -29.77 -6.70
CA HIS A 901 8.43 -28.70 -6.21
C HIS A 901 8.53 -28.67 -4.67
N ASP A 902 8.17 -29.73 -3.95
CA ASP A 902 8.12 -29.75 -2.47
C ASP A 902 7.29 -28.60 -1.89
N GLY A 903 6.27 -28.11 -2.60
CA GLY A 903 5.46 -26.97 -2.19
C GLY A 903 6.12 -25.59 -2.38
N PHE A 904 7.29 -25.51 -3.02
CA PHE A 904 7.92 -24.23 -3.37
C PHE A 904 7.22 -23.56 -4.56
N ILE A 905 7.29 -22.23 -4.59
CA ILE A 905 6.84 -21.43 -5.73
C ILE A 905 7.86 -21.50 -6.87
N SER A 906 7.39 -21.62 -8.12
CA SER A 906 8.26 -21.60 -9.31
C SER A 906 7.90 -20.52 -10.34
N SER A 907 6.81 -19.77 -10.16
CA SER A 907 6.29 -18.76 -11.10
C SER A 907 7.00 -17.40 -11.06
N GLY A 908 6.83 -16.61 -12.13
CA GLY A 908 7.39 -15.26 -12.29
C GLY A 908 6.38 -14.13 -12.06
N PHE A 909 6.66 -12.97 -12.65
CA PHE A 909 5.90 -11.72 -12.46
C PHE A 909 4.43 -11.84 -12.82
N VAL A 910 4.11 -12.57 -13.90
CA VAL A 910 2.75 -12.66 -14.40
C VAL A 910 1.99 -13.71 -13.59
N SER A 911 2.53 -14.93 -13.50
CA SER A 911 1.72 -16.07 -13.08
C SER A 911 1.55 -16.17 -11.56
N THR A 912 2.42 -15.54 -10.76
CA THR A 912 2.41 -15.63 -9.29
C THR A 912 1.07 -15.18 -8.67
N GLY A 913 0.53 -14.05 -9.13
CA GLY A 913 -0.75 -13.54 -8.64
C GLY A 913 -1.92 -14.48 -8.98
N TYR A 914 -1.93 -15.03 -10.19
CA TYR A 914 -2.96 -15.97 -10.66
C TYR A 914 -2.84 -17.35 -9.99
N LEU A 915 -1.62 -17.81 -9.68
CA LEU A 915 -1.38 -19.03 -8.92
C LEU A 915 -2.04 -18.95 -7.54
N LEU A 916 -1.80 -17.86 -6.81
CA LEU A 916 -2.46 -17.62 -5.53
C LEU A 916 -3.98 -17.46 -5.69
N GLU A 917 -4.47 -16.81 -6.76
CA GLU A 917 -5.90 -16.70 -7.03
C GLU A 917 -6.56 -18.09 -7.19
N VAL A 918 -5.95 -19.01 -7.95
CA VAL A 918 -6.46 -20.38 -8.14
C VAL A 918 -6.43 -21.17 -6.83
N LEU A 919 -5.29 -21.15 -6.13
CA LEU A 919 -5.13 -21.88 -4.87
C LEU A 919 -6.07 -21.38 -3.77
N THR A 920 -6.58 -20.13 -3.87
CA THR A 920 -7.54 -19.53 -2.91
C THR A 920 -8.74 -20.42 -2.67
N ASP A 921 -9.28 -20.97 -3.75
CA ASP A 921 -10.50 -21.77 -3.70
C ASP A 921 -10.21 -23.26 -3.92
N LEU A 922 -9.16 -23.60 -4.68
CA LEU A 922 -8.79 -24.99 -4.97
C LEU A 922 -8.17 -25.68 -3.75
N ALA A 923 -7.13 -25.09 -3.16
CA ALA A 923 -6.31 -25.72 -2.12
C ALA A 923 -5.64 -24.65 -1.24
N PRO A 924 -6.40 -23.95 -0.39
CA PRO A 924 -5.86 -22.83 0.38
C PRO A 924 -4.82 -23.26 1.43
N GLU A 925 -4.87 -24.51 1.89
CA GLU A 925 -3.83 -25.12 2.74
C GLU A 925 -2.48 -25.26 2.00
N VAL A 926 -2.50 -25.60 0.71
CA VAL A 926 -1.29 -25.70 -0.12
C VAL A 926 -0.69 -24.31 -0.35
N ALA A 927 -1.53 -23.30 -0.63
CA ALA A 927 -1.08 -21.92 -0.72
C ALA A 927 -0.48 -21.41 0.60
N GLN A 928 -1.10 -21.72 1.74
CA GLN A 928 -0.55 -21.35 3.04
C GLN A 928 0.82 -22.02 3.28
N ALA A 929 0.95 -23.32 3.02
CA ALA A 929 2.22 -24.03 3.14
C ALA A 929 3.32 -23.45 2.23
N MET A 930 2.96 -23.00 1.02
CA MET A 930 3.88 -22.32 0.10
C MET A 930 4.33 -20.96 0.66
N VAL A 931 3.42 -20.17 1.21
CA VAL A 931 3.73 -18.89 1.89
C VAL A 931 4.61 -19.10 3.11
N ASP A 932 4.44 -20.23 3.81
CA ASP A 932 5.18 -20.56 5.03
C ASP A 932 6.60 -21.06 4.79
N LYS A 933 7.01 -21.32 3.54
CA LYS A 933 8.39 -21.70 3.22
C LYS A 933 9.38 -20.67 3.76
N ARG A 934 10.44 -21.16 4.43
CA ARG A 934 11.49 -20.34 5.09
C ARG A 934 12.82 -20.31 4.35
N THR A 935 12.92 -20.98 3.20
CA THR A 935 14.10 -21.02 2.34
C THR A 935 13.75 -20.54 0.94
N ALA A 936 14.75 -20.13 0.15
CA ALA A 936 14.51 -19.74 -1.24
C ALA A 936 14.08 -20.96 -2.08
N PRO A 937 13.17 -20.80 -3.05
CA PRO A 937 12.42 -19.57 -3.39
C PRO A 937 11.19 -19.35 -2.48
N SER A 938 11.10 -18.19 -1.81
CA SER A 938 9.92 -17.84 -0.97
C SER A 938 9.87 -16.35 -0.63
N TRP A 939 8.69 -15.83 -0.25
CA TRP A 939 8.55 -14.48 0.28
C TRP A 939 9.41 -14.24 1.54
N TYR A 940 9.55 -15.26 2.39
CA TYR A 940 10.44 -15.18 3.55
C TYR A 940 11.90 -14.98 3.13
N ALA A 941 12.39 -15.76 2.15
CA ALA A 941 13.76 -15.65 1.67
C ALA A 941 14.03 -14.31 0.96
N MET A 942 13.03 -13.72 0.29
CA MET A 942 13.15 -12.38 -0.29
C MET A 942 13.44 -11.29 0.75
N THR A 943 12.98 -11.51 1.99
CA THR A 943 12.86 -10.50 3.02
C THR A 943 13.65 -10.89 4.29
N VAL A 944 13.01 -11.45 5.31
CA VAL A 944 13.63 -11.86 6.59
C VAL A 944 14.86 -12.73 6.35
N GLY A 945 14.73 -13.74 5.50
CA GLY A 945 15.78 -14.71 5.21
C GLY A 945 17.03 -14.11 4.56
N SER A 946 16.92 -12.91 3.98
CA SER A 946 18.02 -12.15 3.36
C SER A 946 18.38 -10.87 4.12
N ASN A 947 17.88 -10.71 5.36
CA ASN A 947 18.11 -9.52 6.18
C ASN A 947 17.64 -8.21 5.50
N ASN A 948 16.50 -8.26 4.80
CA ASN A 948 15.87 -7.12 4.13
C ASN A 948 14.44 -6.93 4.64
N ASP A 949 14.01 -5.70 4.91
CA ASP A 949 12.63 -5.41 5.34
C ASP A 949 11.72 -4.89 4.19
N VAL A 950 12.17 -5.05 2.95
CA VAL A 950 11.46 -4.74 1.69
C VAL A 950 11.50 -5.94 0.76
N MET A 951 10.51 -6.05 -0.13
CA MET A 951 10.47 -7.07 -1.19
C MET A 951 11.51 -6.75 -2.27
N ARG A 952 12.21 -7.78 -2.71
CA ARG A 952 13.26 -7.70 -3.72
C ARG A 952 12.76 -8.20 -5.07
N GLU A 953 13.51 -7.89 -6.12
CA GLU A 953 13.21 -8.31 -7.49
C GLU A 953 13.27 -9.84 -7.65
N THR A 954 14.05 -10.55 -6.84
CA THR A 954 14.29 -11.99 -6.98
C THR A 954 13.83 -12.78 -5.77
N TRP A 955 13.39 -14.03 -5.99
CA TRP A 955 12.92 -14.96 -4.94
C TRP A 955 13.95 -15.28 -3.84
N SER A 956 15.23 -15.05 -4.12
CA SER A 956 16.35 -15.26 -3.19
C SER A 956 16.76 -13.98 -2.43
N GLY A 957 16.05 -12.86 -2.61
CA GLY A 957 16.32 -11.62 -1.87
C GLY A 957 17.47 -10.77 -2.42
N GLY A 958 17.83 -10.95 -3.70
CA GLY A 958 18.86 -10.17 -4.39
C GLY A 958 18.30 -9.07 -5.32
N ALA A 959 19.20 -8.29 -5.92
CA ALA A 959 18.92 -7.23 -6.90
C ALA A 959 18.15 -6.00 -6.35
N ALA A 960 17.39 -5.31 -7.22
CA ALA A 960 16.70 -4.07 -6.89
C ALA A 960 15.51 -4.30 -5.93
N LEU A 961 15.10 -3.24 -5.23
CA LEU A 961 13.77 -3.21 -4.62
C LEU A 961 12.74 -3.21 -5.75
N MET A 962 11.99 -4.31 -5.90
CA MET A 962 10.89 -4.35 -6.85
C MET A 962 9.67 -5.11 -6.30
N PRO A 963 8.46 -4.58 -6.52
CA PRO A 963 7.21 -5.13 -6.03
C PRO A 963 6.63 -6.40 -6.70
N PRO A 964 6.87 -6.76 -7.98
CA PRO A 964 5.95 -7.63 -8.71
C PRO A 964 5.75 -9.03 -8.13
N LEU A 965 6.82 -9.69 -7.68
CA LEU A 965 6.73 -11.01 -7.03
C LEU A 965 6.15 -10.91 -5.60
N GLY A 966 6.59 -9.90 -4.85
CA GLY A 966 6.30 -9.79 -3.42
C GLY A 966 4.90 -9.27 -3.10
N CYS A 967 4.34 -8.37 -3.92
CA CYS A 967 3.09 -7.67 -3.59
C CYS A 967 1.84 -8.56 -3.68
N SER A 968 1.91 -9.65 -4.45
CA SER A 968 0.84 -10.65 -4.55
C SER A 968 0.45 -11.25 -3.19
N LEU A 969 1.39 -11.27 -2.22
CA LEU A 969 1.12 -11.71 -0.85
C LEU A 969 0.05 -10.86 -0.15
N ALA A 970 0.08 -9.52 -0.31
CA ALA A 970 -0.94 -8.67 0.29
C ALA A 970 -2.32 -8.94 -0.32
N PHE A 971 -2.40 -9.15 -1.64
CA PHE A 971 -3.66 -9.53 -2.28
C PHE A 971 -4.18 -10.85 -1.72
N TRP A 972 -3.33 -11.88 -1.58
CA TRP A 972 -3.70 -13.15 -0.96
C TRP A 972 -4.23 -12.98 0.47
N ASN A 973 -3.56 -12.17 1.29
CA ASN A 973 -3.97 -11.91 2.68
C ASN A 973 -5.40 -11.33 2.75
N PHE A 974 -5.74 -10.36 1.90
CA PHE A 974 -7.11 -9.82 1.84
C PHE A 974 -8.10 -10.79 1.19
N HIS A 975 -7.74 -11.34 0.04
CA HIS A 975 -8.65 -12.10 -0.82
C HIS A 975 -8.96 -13.50 -0.27
N ALA A 976 -7.96 -14.18 0.29
CA ALA A 976 -8.08 -15.56 0.77
C ALA A 976 -8.24 -15.64 2.29
N LEU A 977 -7.32 -15.06 3.05
CA LEU A 977 -7.30 -15.22 4.51
C LEU A 977 -8.40 -14.41 5.17
N ALA A 978 -8.48 -13.11 4.89
CA ALA A 978 -9.61 -12.28 5.34
C ALA A 978 -10.88 -12.54 4.53
N GLY A 979 -10.73 -12.96 3.26
CA GLY A 979 -11.85 -13.31 2.41
C GLY A 979 -12.60 -12.12 1.79
N ILE A 980 -12.06 -10.91 1.82
CA ILE A 980 -12.69 -9.72 1.24
C ILE A 980 -12.44 -9.74 -0.26
N ARG A 981 -13.47 -9.91 -1.09
CA ARG A 981 -13.33 -10.02 -2.56
C ARG A 981 -14.36 -9.17 -3.31
N PRO A 982 -13.98 -8.55 -4.44
CA PRO A 982 -14.95 -7.91 -5.31
C PRO A 982 -15.91 -8.94 -5.91
N ASP A 983 -17.16 -8.56 -6.12
CA ASP A 983 -18.10 -9.32 -6.96
C ASP A 983 -18.12 -8.70 -8.36
N PRO A 984 -17.76 -9.45 -9.43
CA PRO A 984 -17.79 -8.95 -10.80
C PRO A 984 -19.12 -8.34 -11.24
N ASN A 985 -20.23 -8.73 -10.59
CA ASN A 985 -21.58 -8.23 -10.88
C ASN A 985 -21.96 -6.98 -10.06
N GLY A 986 -21.17 -6.61 -9.06
CA GLY A 986 -21.31 -5.37 -8.31
C GLY A 986 -19.98 -4.63 -8.13
N PRO A 987 -19.39 -4.10 -9.21
CA PRO A 987 -18.11 -3.38 -9.18
C PRO A 987 -18.07 -2.27 -8.13
N GLY A 988 -16.89 -1.99 -7.59
CA GLY A 988 -16.71 -1.02 -6.51
C GLY A 988 -17.11 -1.51 -5.13
N PHE A 989 -17.22 -2.84 -4.95
CA PHE A 989 -17.80 -3.46 -3.76
C PHE A 989 -19.26 -3.02 -3.51
N ARG A 990 -19.99 -2.74 -4.59
CA ARG A 990 -21.44 -2.49 -4.51
C ARG A 990 -22.17 -3.73 -4.03
N THR A 991 -21.79 -4.86 -4.62
CA THR A 991 -21.92 -6.18 -4.02
C THR A 991 -20.52 -6.76 -3.87
N PHE A 992 -20.30 -7.57 -2.85
CA PHE A 992 -18.99 -8.17 -2.63
C PHE A 992 -19.10 -9.52 -1.94
N ILE A 993 -17.98 -10.21 -1.83
CA ILE A 993 -17.91 -11.54 -1.23
C ILE A 993 -17.06 -11.46 0.05
N ILE A 994 -17.53 -12.13 1.11
CA ILE A 994 -16.76 -12.45 2.31
C ILE A 994 -16.58 -13.96 2.37
N LYS A 995 -15.40 -14.46 1.99
CA LYS A 995 -15.07 -15.89 1.92
C LYS A 995 -13.69 -16.19 2.51
N PRO A 996 -13.55 -16.16 3.85
CA PRO A 996 -12.28 -16.43 4.51
C PRO A 996 -11.89 -17.91 4.44
N ASN A 997 -10.58 -18.14 4.52
CA ASN A 997 -9.93 -19.44 4.58
C ASN A 997 -9.21 -19.61 5.94
N PRO A 998 -9.83 -20.24 6.95
CA PRO A 998 -9.17 -20.60 8.21
C PRO A 998 -8.23 -21.79 8.05
N VAL A 999 -7.04 -21.54 7.49
CA VAL A 999 -6.06 -22.57 7.06
C VAL A 999 -4.81 -22.63 7.92
N GLY A 1000 -4.10 -23.76 7.86
CA GLY A 1000 -2.86 -24.01 8.57
C GLY A 1000 -3.02 -23.85 10.08
N ASP A 1001 -2.01 -23.23 10.68
CA ASP A 1001 -1.95 -22.92 12.11
C ASP A 1001 -2.53 -21.54 12.45
N LEU A 1002 -3.17 -20.86 11.49
CA LEU A 1002 -3.81 -19.58 11.76
C LEU A 1002 -5.02 -19.77 12.70
N HIS A 1003 -4.98 -19.04 13.82
CA HIS A 1003 -6.02 -19.03 14.83
C HIS A 1003 -6.97 -17.85 14.65
N TRP A 1004 -6.51 -16.76 14.06
CA TRP A 1004 -7.34 -15.62 13.76
C TRP A 1004 -6.74 -14.76 12.65
N VAL A 1005 -7.61 -14.05 11.95
CA VAL A 1005 -7.26 -13.02 10.97
C VAL A 1005 -8.24 -11.87 11.14
N ARG A 1006 -7.72 -10.64 11.14
CA ARG A 1006 -8.51 -9.41 11.11
C ARG A 1006 -8.04 -8.53 9.97
N ALA A 1007 -8.97 -8.13 9.12
CA ALA A 1007 -8.70 -7.14 8.09
C ALA A 1007 -9.88 -6.21 7.87
N HIS A 1008 -9.58 -4.99 7.44
CA HIS A 1008 -10.59 -4.07 6.92
C HIS A 1008 -10.13 -3.43 5.62
N TYR A 1009 -11.11 -3.03 4.80
CA TYR A 1009 -10.94 -2.28 3.57
C TYR A 1009 -11.99 -1.16 3.51
N ASP A 1010 -11.53 0.08 3.40
CA ASP A 1010 -12.33 1.29 3.24
C ASP A 1010 -12.64 1.49 1.75
N SER A 1011 -13.69 0.82 1.28
CA SER A 1011 -14.18 0.90 -0.10
C SER A 1011 -14.77 2.28 -0.45
N THR A 1012 -15.11 2.49 -1.72
CA THR A 1012 -15.84 3.71 -2.17
C THR A 1012 -17.24 3.85 -1.58
N HIS A 1013 -17.73 2.83 -0.85
CA HIS A 1013 -19.00 2.85 -0.14
C HIS A 1013 -18.85 2.91 1.40
N GLY A 1014 -17.64 2.74 1.93
CA GLY A 1014 -17.33 2.71 3.35
C GLY A 1014 -16.59 1.44 3.79
N ARG A 1015 -16.38 1.31 5.09
CA ARG A 1015 -15.59 0.24 5.69
C ARG A 1015 -16.26 -1.13 5.55
N ILE A 1016 -15.51 -2.08 4.98
CA ILE A 1016 -15.76 -3.51 4.98
C ILE A 1016 -14.80 -4.12 6.00
N GLU A 1017 -15.28 -4.94 6.92
CA GLU A 1017 -14.44 -5.64 7.91
C GLU A 1017 -14.73 -7.14 7.87
N SER A 1018 -13.66 -7.94 7.95
CA SER A 1018 -13.71 -9.39 8.12
C SER A 1018 -12.73 -9.77 9.22
N HIS A 1019 -13.27 -10.34 10.28
CA HIS A 1019 -12.49 -10.83 11.41
C HIS A 1019 -12.99 -12.22 11.77
N TRP A 1020 -12.12 -13.24 11.70
CA TRP A 1020 -12.48 -14.57 12.15
C TRP A 1020 -11.49 -15.09 13.17
N GLN A 1021 -11.98 -15.97 14.04
CA GLN A 1021 -11.24 -16.66 15.08
C GLN A 1021 -11.64 -18.13 15.05
N ARG A 1022 -10.66 -19.03 15.15
CA ARG A 1022 -10.83 -20.49 15.19
C ARG A 1022 -10.24 -21.04 16.47
N ARG A 1023 -11.03 -21.85 17.18
CA ARG A 1023 -10.60 -22.59 18.35
C ARG A 1023 -11.05 -24.05 18.26
N GLY A 1024 -10.10 -24.92 17.91
CA GLY A 1024 -10.45 -26.29 17.53
C GLY A 1024 -11.41 -26.27 16.35
N GLN A 1025 -12.62 -26.78 16.54
CA GLN A 1025 -13.67 -26.75 15.52
C GLN A 1025 -14.56 -25.50 15.60
N GLU A 1026 -14.55 -24.78 16.71
CA GLU A 1026 -15.39 -23.59 16.85
C GLU A 1026 -14.81 -22.44 16.04
N VAL A 1027 -15.67 -21.74 15.29
CA VAL A 1027 -15.30 -20.53 14.56
C VAL A 1027 -16.26 -19.40 14.94
N ALA A 1028 -15.71 -18.22 15.18
CA ALA A 1028 -16.45 -16.97 15.24
C ALA A 1028 -15.99 -16.06 14.11
N MET A 1029 -16.92 -15.35 13.47
CA MET A 1029 -16.65 -14.42 12.37
C MET A 1029 -17.48 -13.14 12.54
N ASP A 1030 -16.81 -12.02 12.70
CA ASP A 1030 -17.39 -10.68 12.69
C ASP A 1030 -17.25 -10.07 11.28
N VAL A 1031 -18.37 -9.56 10.76
CA VAL A 1031 -18.44 -8.98 9.42
C VAL A 1031 -19.13 -7.62 9.46
N THR A 1032 -18.50 -6.60 8.87
CA THR A 1032 -19.10 -5.28 8.66
C THR A 1032 -19.36 -5.07 7.18
N ILE A 1033 -20.61 -4.75 6.83
CA ILE A 1033 -21.07 -4.44 5.47
C ILE A 1033 -21.57 -2.98 5.46
N PRO A 1034 -20.94 -2.06 4.72
CA PRO A 1034 -21.29 -0.64 4.76
C PRO A 1034 -22.69 -0.37 4.18
N ALA A 1035 -23.32 0.72 4.61
CA ALA A 1035 -24.63 1.13 4.09
C ALA A 1035 -24.60 1.27 2.56
N ASN A 1036 -25.75 1.04 1.90
CA ASN A 1036 -25.90 1.07 0.44
C ASN A 1036 -25.18 -0.09 -0.31
N THR A 1037 -24.66 -1.09 0.41
CA THR A 1037 -24.04 -2.30 -0.17
C THR A 1037 -24.67 -3.59 0.37
N SER A 1038 -24.24 -4.72 -0.17
CA SER A 1038 -24.60 -6.06 0.32
C SER A 1038 -23.46 -7.04 0.04
N ALA A 1039 -23.41 -8.17 0.77
CA ALA A 1039 -22.39 -9.18 0.56
C ALA A 1039 -22.95 -10.60 0.44
N THR A 1040 -22.25 -11.43 -0.32
CA THR A 1040 -22.36 -12.89 -0.21
C THR A 1040 -21.33 -13.38 0.81
N VAL A 1041 -21.81 -13.86 1.95
CA VAL A 1041 -20.97 -14.30 3.08
C VAL A 1041 -20.91 -15.82 3.12
N PHE A 1042 -19.71 -16.36 3.13
CA PHE A 1042 -19.44 -17.79 3.25
C PHE A 1042 -18.99 -18.09 4.67
N VAL A 1043 -19.89 -18.68 5.46
CA VAL A 1043 -19.61 -19.09 6.83
C VAL A 1043 -19.07 -20.52 6.82
N PRO A 1044 -17.81 -20.78 7.24
CA PRO A 1044 -17.29 -22.14 7.39
C PRO A 1044 -18.13 -22.91 8.41
N ALA A 1045 -18.75 -24.02 8.02
CA ALA A 1045 -19.65 -24.77 8.89
C ALA A 1045 -19.82 -26.23 8.44
N ASP A 1046 -19.90 -27.15 9.39
CA ASP A 1046 -20.20 -28.56 9.20
C ASP A 1046 -21.64 -28.81 8.74
N ARG A 1047 -22.58 -28.05 9.28
CA ARG A 1047 -24.01 -28.06 8.96
C ARG A 1047 -24.64 -26.70 9.25
N VAL A 1048 -25.77 -26.39 8.63
CA VAL A 1048 -26.44 -25.08 8.77
C VAL A 1048 -26.90 -24.83 10.20
N GLU A 1049 -27.31 -25.88 10.91
CA GLU A 1049 -27.88 -25.81 12.26
C GLU A 1049 -26.84 -25.44 13.33
N SER A 1050 -25.54 -25.59 13.04
CA SER A 1050 -24.48 -25.14 13.94
C SER A 1050 -24.27 -23.63 13.89
N ILE A 1051 -24.82 -22.95 12.87
CA ILE A 1051 -24.61 -21.52 12.66
C ILE A 1051 -25.58 -20.71 13.51
N LYS A 1052 -25.01 -19.77 14.29
CA LYS A 1052 -25.75 -18.72 14.97
C LYS A 1052 -25.31 -17.35 14.50
N GLU A 1053 -26.24 -16.41 14.40
CA GLU A 1053 -25.98 -14.99 14.20
C GLU A 1053 -26.36 -14.22 15.46
N GLY A 1054 -25.42 -13.50 16.08
CA GLY A 1054 -25.68 -12.78 17.33
C GLY A 1054 -26.22 -13.69 18.45
N GLY A 1055 -25.85 -14.97 18.44
CA GLY A 1055 -26.32 -16.00 19.38
C GLY A 1055 -27.67 -16.65 19.03
N LYS A 1056 -28.36 -16.21 17.97
CA LYS A 1056 -29.65 -16.75 17.51
C LYS A 1056 -29.47 -17.72 16.34
N PRO A 1057 -30.36 -18.72 16.17
CA PRO A 1057 -30.36 -19.55 14.96
C PRO A 1057 -30.46 -18.71 13.69
N LEU A 1058 -29.81 -19.15 12.61
CA LEU A 1058 -29.79 -18.43 11.33
C LEU A 1058 -31.19 -18.09 10.78
N ALA A 1059 -32.19 -18.97 10.99
CA ALA A 1059 -33.57 -18.76 10.55
C ALA A 1059 -34.26 -17.54 11.20
N GLU A 1060 -33.75 -17.08 12.36
CA GLU A 1060 -34.26 -15.92 13.10
C GLU A 1060 -33.42 -14.65 12.87
N ALA A 1061 -32.35 -14.74 12.08
CA ALA A 1061 -31.40 -13.65 11.88
C ALA A 1061 -31.92 -12.62 10.85
N ALA A 1062 -32.11 -11.38 11.29
CA ALA A 1062 -32.54 -10.30 10.40
C ALA A 1062 -31.42 -9.89 9.42
N GLY A 1063 -31.78 -9.61 8.16
CA GLY A 1063 -30.83 -9.14 7.15
C GLY A 1063 -29.95 -10.24 6.54
N VAL A 1064 -30.22 -11.51 6.88
CA VAL A 1064 -29.50 -12.69 6.38
C VAL A 1064 -30.47 -13.60 5.65
N ARG A 1065 -30.05 -14.15 4.50
CA ARG A 1065 -30.81 -15.15 3.74
C ARG A 1065 -29.90 -16.29 3.30
N LEU A 1066 -30.26 -17.52 3.67
CA LEU A 1066 -29.58 -18.73 3.18
C LEU A 1066 -29.72 -18.83 1.66
N LEU A 1067 -28.60 -19.00 0.95
CA LEU A 1067 -28.57 -19.24 -0.49
C LEU A 1067 -28.37 -20.71 -0.81
N ARG A 1068 -27.30 -21.32 -0.27
CA ARG A 1068 -26.92 -22.71 -0.51
C ARG A 1068 -25.87 -23.19 0.50
N VAL A 1069 -25.57 -24.48 0.48
CA VAL A 1069 -24.45 -25.10 1.19
C VAL A 1069 -23.51 -25.69 0.15
N GLU A 1070 -22.21 -25.37 0.22
CA GLU A 1070 -21.21 -25.89 -0.70
C GLU A 1070 -19.84 -25.99 -0.02
N GLY A 1071 -19.10 -27.08 -0.28
CA GLY A 1071 -17.69 -27.22 0.14
C GLY A 1071 -17.42 -26.97 1.62
N GLY A 1072 -18.26 -27.49 2.54
CA GLY A 1072 -18.09 -27.28 3.98
C GLY A 1072 -18.38 -25.84 4.44
N ARG A 1073 -19.17 -25.10 3.67
CA ARG A 1073 -19.57 -23.72 3.96
C ARG A 1073 -21.05 -23.52 3.73
N THR A 1074 -21.63 -22.64 4.54
CA THR A 1074 -22.98 -22.11 4.30
C THR A 1074 -22.87 -20.74 3.64
N VAL A 1075 -23.54 -20.57 2.51
CA VAL A 1075 -23.50 -19.35 1.70
C VAL A 1075 -24.74 -18.52 1.98
N LEU A 1076 -24.53 -17.27 2.38
CA LEU A 1076 -25.56 -16.35 2.85
C LEU A 1076 -25.56 -15.07 2.01
N ALA A 1077 -26.74 -14.55 1.67
CA ALA A 1077 -26.89 -13.16 1.24
C ALA A 1077 -27.12 -12.30 2.48
N CYS A 1078 -26.23 -11.33 2.71
CA CYS A 1078 -26.30 -10.41 3.83
C CYS A 1078 -26.48 -8.97 3.33
N THR A 1079 -27.45 -8.25 3.91
CA THR A 1079 -27.62 -6.81 3.66
C THR A 1079 -26.55 -5.99 4.40
N SER A 1080 -26.50 -4.67 4.22
CA SER A 1080 -25.65 -3.80 5.06
C SER A 1080 -25.91 -3.98 6.56
N GLY A 1081 -24.88 -3.78 7.38
CA GLY A 1081 -24.94 -3.95 8.84
C GLY A 1081 -23.72 -4.66 9.40
N VAL A 1082 -23.75 -4.90 10.71
CA VAL A 1082 -22.74 -5.67 11.44
C VAL A 1082 -23.34 -7.02 11.83
N TYR A 1083 -22.59 -8.09 11.55
CA TYR A 1083 -22.98 -9.48 11.77
C TYR A 1083 -21.90 -10.20 12.57
N ARG A 1084 -22.33 -11.11 13.45
CA ARG A 1084 -21.44 -12.05 14.12
C ARG A 1084 -21.94 -13.47 13.93
N PHE A 1085 -21.23 -14.26 13.14
CA PHE A 1085 -21.52 -15.66 12.93
C PHE A 1085 -20.68 -16.52 13.86
N THR A 1086 -21.29 -17.52 14.49
CA THR A 1086 -20.56 -18.60 15.18
C THR A 1086 -20.97 -19.93 14.60
N SER A 1087 -20.03 -20.84 14.39
CA SER A 1087 -20.26 -22.14 13.73
C SER A 1087 -19.24 -23.18 14.18
N HIS A 1088 -19.42 -24.42 13.72
CA HIS A 1088 -18.47 -25.51 13.93
C HIS A 1088 -17.91 -25.94 12.57
N LEU A 1089 -16.60 -26.05 12.43
CA LEU A 1089 -15.94 -26.53 11.21
C LEU A 1089 -16.24 -28.00 10.96
N PRO A 1090 -16.27 -28.44 9.68
CA PRO A 1090 -16.32 -29.85 9.34
C PRO A 1090 -15.22 -30.66 10.06
N THR A 1091 -15.58 -31.81 10.66
CA THR A 1091 -14.59 -32.76 11.16
C THR A 1091 -13.71 -33.24 10.00
N SER A 1092 -12.40 -32.99 10.04
CA SER A 1092 -11.48 -33.64 9.13
C SER A 1092 -11.54 -35.15 9.40
N LYS A 1093 -11.92 -35.94 8.40
CA LYS A 1093 -11.76 -37.40 8.49
C LYS A 1093 -10.25 -37.66 8.49
N LYS A 1094 -9.65 -37.87 9.67
CA LYS A 1094 -8.30 -38.40 9.78
C LYS A 1094 -8.22 -39.69 8.94
N GLY A 1095 -7.41 -39.68 7.89
CA GLY A 1095 -7.07 -40.90 7.13
C GLY A 1095 -7.57 -41.01 5.70
N GLN A 1096 -8.22 -39.99 5.13
CA GLN A 1096 -8.30 -39.89 3.66
C GLN A 1096 -7.14 -39.00 3.18
N SER A 1097 -6.07 -39.65 2.70
CA SER A 1097 -5.34 -39.12 1.53
C SER A 1097 -6.39 -38.66 0.51
N PRO A 1098 -6.13 -37.61 -0.30
CA PRO A 1098 -7.00 -37.31 -1.43
C PRO A 1098 -7.03 -38.57 -2.28
N SER A 1099 -8.05 -39.40 -2.07
CA SER A 1099 -8.28 -40.58 -2.86
C SER A 1099 -8.52 -40.05 -4.25
N SER A 1100 -7.69 -40.50 -5.17
CA SER A 1100 -8.04 -40.64 -6.58
C SER A 1100 -9.53 -40.96 -6.69
N HIS A 1101 -10.34 -39.93 -6.94
CA HIS A 1101 -11.71 -40.12 -7.37
C HIS A 1101 -11.64 -40.31 -8.90
N PRO A 1102 -12.21 -41.40 -9.42
CA PRO A 1102 -12.06 -41.81 -10.82
C PRO A 1102 -12.63 -40.81 -11.82
#